data_AF-U6KQ38-F1
#
_entry.id   AF-U6KQ38-F1
#
_cell.length_a   1.000
_cell.length_b   1.000
_cell.length_c   1.000
_cell.angle_alpha   90.00
_cell.angle_beta   90.00
_cell.angle_gamma   90.00
#
_symmetry.space_group_name_H-M   'P 1'
#
loop_
_entity.id
_entity.type
_entity.pdbx_description
1 polymer ?
#
loop_
_entity_poly.entity_id
_entity_poly.type
_entity_poly.pdbx_seq_one_letter_code
_entity_poly.pdbx_strand_id
1 'polypeptide(L)'
;MWATGGVARELQLGLAPTPPQSKEDTGKICDLGAAGHCGVAGVAGSLSESQSPRSLPPEVVEALHVLDGASVWAESREGWAPTPSGEAEKYLGALTTLADVCASSAARDTIIIWEGSSKGFSQKEVHPRGPPVLRHLCRVLCCLCSVCLSENGIEYGEPTSPRGLGLPGASQSEEADVPSAEDWLSRGVTLMGALSGCGLAGVAVRRVIMTLYYITSCLCRSLVATPDVAALLQSAEGDHAFSFLAALSVAAAEAETRNMPSSAAAAPAATPGASAAAAAEPPYPTIPSSSSSDSVLLLALLGAYEGLLALPGVASAARGGPLRGLHKAVQRGAARLLGKAASLRDSAVAVVAWLVYRRLSSSGGSSSSNDGSFSPTNVRHLLALLIASVRNHLRRPLEQRLCALCLREALKEPRMQQAVGSSTYDAALAFVAVCLQSLQTVVAAAVAAAQQKATSETSCDTVTPDQEGDGEKDSFAVEEQLSCASPIAEMLALLCLFSPVVRASVALRLDTLPPAQQASPAGASFGSSNDGTPREQQNQHMQQQNQQRQPSQTSPGRGRSSAALSAVSLPSLFYIATNGDDLGCLYISAFLELCISCQDARGIGRYMSHQQREEVVAGLAASAGLLLRGGENKSLGLRRAACLCLIAALWDGTEALGSIVETLCIHPLSIAGEEAAQQGDMGLLLRALHASLDLSACTKRHMPRSLRLLQRAAAALAAGPLSSPQTASEAEEALLVVFKSCALSIPACWRALPPINCICSSDKNGAATVDGAAACGTGAHSDLWTAGRCPFMARLEGLSKFCCASEDGSWQFSGRPVAAALAEEARSRLVELKELRQTRAEAKNSAAQAAQRLAVTNEAHEVKTAALYYAPCSMEVNRIREAAERQERLHSAKEQRLNEEARKLRRELETEQQKGRELVAEFQRLLDAKEEAIATLQSNLGEGRTPHVPDISEISRDLQIQTAINVKQKEEISKQEAKLRSLLEKQQHTTNTLTALTEKHRQLQEEKNKLQINYERVQDENEQQFRQLILVMKALAEQQAENGVLKEARMHAAANSEQQSRQKLQQLEQQLQQMAREQESQARAASLRQVSLEEQLRAFQKENEALKARNRCSESTIEDLEKRLQTAVETAAGARAAAAAKSEMLNRMQQVQ
;
A
#
# COMPACT_ATOMS: atom_id res chain seq x y z
N MET A 1 65.48 -17.81 -9.90
CA MET A 1 66.23 -19.04 -9.55
C MET A 1 65.24 -20.20 -9.47
N TRP A 2 65.74 -21.44 -9.54
CA TRP A 2 65.04 -22.73 -9.73
C TRP A 2 63.85 -22.99 -8.77
N ALA A 3 62.87 -23.89 -9.04
CA ALA A 3 62.57 -24.68 -10.24
C ALA A 3 61.10 -25.18 -10.28
N THR A 4 60.52 -25.10 -11.49
CA THR A 4 59.61 -26.03 -12.19
C THR A 4 58.98 -27.26 -11.50
N GLY A 5 57.69 -27.47 -11.80
CA GLY A 5 57.02 -28.79 -11.71
C GLY A 5 55.60 -28.74 -12.27
N GLY A 6 55.38 -29.19 -13.50
CA GLY A 6 54.04 -29.30 -14.09
C GLY A 6 53.98 -30.34 -15.21
N VAL A 7 52.83 -31.00 -15.37
CA VAL A 7 52.43 -31.80 -16.54
C VAL A 7 50.91 -31.71 -16.67
N ALA A 8 50.41 -31.61 -17.90
CA ALA A 8 49.00 -31.77 -18.25
C ALA A 8 48.86 -32.92 -19.25
N ARG A 9 47.75 -33.68 -19.22
CA ARG A 9 47.13 -34.27 -20.43
C ARG A 9 45.75 -34.93 -20.27
N GLU A 10 44.81 -34.45 -21.10
CA GLU A 10 43.86 -35.16 -21.98
C GLU A 10 43.10 -36.45 -21.56
N LEU A 11 41.76 -36.32 -21.60
CA LEU A 11 40.76 -37.18 -22.27
C LEU A 11 40.64 -38.70 -21.98
N GLN A 12 39.44 -39.13 -21.55
CA GLN A 12 38.62 -40.10 -22.31
C GLN A 12 37.14 -40.16 -21.84
N LEU A 13 36.23 -40.48 -22.78
CA LEU A 13 34.81 -40.81 -22.56
C LEU A 13 34.65 -42.27 -22.09
N GLY A 14 33.59 -42.59 -21.34
CA GLY A 14 33.20 -44.00 -21.15
C GLY A 14 32.11 -44.30 -20.12
N LEU A 15 30.86 -44.40 -20.59
CA LEU A 15 29.80 -45.36 -20.22
C LEU A 15 29.37 -45.60 -18.74
N ALA A 16 28.05 -45.71 -18.56
CA ALA A 16 27.37 -45.99 -17.29
C ALA A 16 27.33 -47.50 -16.94
N PRO A 17 27.12 -47.86 -15.65
CA PRO A 17 26.69 -49.18 -15.23
C PRO A 17 25.21 -49.20 -14.79
N THR A 18 24.49 -50.25 -15.19
CA THR A 18 23.15 -50.62 -14.69
C THR A 18 23.22 -51.36 -13.35
N PRO A 19 22.17 -51.30 -12.50
CA PRO A 19 22.00 -52.22 -11.37
C PRO A 19 21.32 -53.54 -11.80
N PRO A 20 21.53 -54.65 -11.06
CA PRO A 20 21.16 -56.00 -11.52
C PRO A 20 19.72 -56.43 -11.18
N GLN A 21 19.20 -57.33 -12.01
CA GLN A 21 17.98 -58.11 -11.72
C GLN A 21 18.25 -59.23 -10.70
N SER A 22 17.23 -59.57 -9.90
CA SER A 22 17.14 -60.90 -9.29
C SER A 22 15.70 -61.44 -9.34
N LYS A 23 15.61 -62.71 -9.70
CA LYS A 23 14.42 -63.56 -9.96
C LYS A 23 13.40 -63.53 -8.82
N GLU A 24 12.10 -63.41 -9.11
CA GLU A 24 11.19 -64.49 -9.53
C GLU A 24 11.10 -65.66 -8.54
N ASP A 25 9.91 -65.83 -7.94
CA ASP A 25 9.39 -67.16 -7.63
C ASP A 25 7.86 -67.20 -7.85
N THR A 26 7.32 -68.37 -8.17
CA THR A 26 6.07 -68.52 -8.97
C THR A 26 4.83 -68.99 -8.18
N GLY A 27 3.62 -68.57 -8.60
CA GLY A 27 2.36 -68.82 -7.86
C GLY A 27 1.06 -68.89 -8.71
N LYS A 28 1.06 -69.75 -9.72
CA LYS A 28 -0.03 -70.15 -10.67
C LYS A 28 -1.53 -69.86 -10.37
N ILE A 29 -2.19 -69.34 -11.42
CA ILE A 29 -3.42 -69.84 -12.10
C ILE A 29 -4.77 -69.89 -11.34
N CYS A 30 -5.74 -69.09 -11.80
CA CYS A 30 -6.99 -69.60 -12.41
C CYS A 30 -7.71 -68.52 -13.24
N ASP A 31 -8.56 -68.95 -14.18
CA ASP A 31 -8.98 -68.21 -15.37
C ASP A 31 -10.50 -67.89 -15.40
N LEU A 32 -10.91 -67.07 -16.39
CA LEU A 32 -12.28 -66.89 -16.93
C LEU A 32 -13.39 -66.21 -16.10
N GLY A 33 -14.13 -65.31 -16.77
CA GLY A 33 -15.52 -64.96 -16.39
C GLY A 33 -16.02 -63.56 -16.78
N ALA A 34 -16.47 -63.38 -18.02
CA ALA A 34 -17.14 -62.14 -18.44
C ALA A 34 -18.67 -62.22 -18.26
N ALA A 35 -19.28 -61.22 -17.61
CA ALA A 35 -20.64 -60.72 -17.84
C ALA A 35 -20.91 -59.51 -16.91
N GLY A 36 -21.50 -58.43 -17.43
CA GLY A 36 -21.85 -57.26 -16.61
C GLY A 36 -23.24 -57.36 -15.99
N HIS A 37 -23.52 -56.56 -14.96
CA HIS A 37 -24.86 -56.08 -14.60
C HIS A 37 -24.78 -54.77 -13.81
N CYS A 38 -25.81 -53.94 -13.92
CA CYS A 38 -25.95 -52.70 -13.16
C CYS A 38 -26.08 -52.99 -11.65
N GLY A 39 -25.45 -52.16 -10.82
CA GLY A 39 -25.53 -52.27 -9.36
C GLY A 39 -25.21 -50.94 -8.67
N VAL A 40 -26.20 -50.05 -8.61
CA VAL A 40 -26.10 -48.83 -7.78
C VAL A 40 -26.10 -49.25 -6.31
N ALA A 41 -24.98 -49.02 -5.62
CA ALA A 41 -24.87 -49.16 -4.17
C ALA A 41 -24.16 -47.93 -3.62
N GLY A 42 -24.91 -47.06 -2.95
CA GLY A 42 -24.37 -45.81 -2.41
C GLY A 42 -23.43 -46.07 -1.24
N VAL A 43 -22.19 -45.59 -1.36
CA VAL A 43 -21.28 -45.43 -0.22
C VAL A 43 -21.43 -43.99 0.27
N ALA A 44 -21.93 -43.83 1.50
CA ALA A 44 -21.99 -42.53 2.15
C ALA A 44 -20.57 -42.08 2.55
N GLY A 45 -19.87 -41.46 1.61
CA GLY A 45 -18.58 -40.81 1.86
C GLY A 45 -18.78 -39.56 2.68
N SER A 46 -18.39 -39.61 3.96
CA SER A 46 -18.25 -38.44 4.82
C SER A 46 -17.08 -37.56 4.34
N LEU A 47 -17.32 -36.73 3.32
CA LEU A 47 -16.39 -35.70 2.87
C LEU A 47 -16.39 -34.52 3.85
N SER A 48 -15.84 -34.76 5.04
CA SER A 48 -15.26 -33.70 5.85
C SER A 48 -13.92 -33.33 5.22
N GLU A 49 -13.97 -32.53 4.15
CA GLU A 49 -12.80 -32.01 3.46
C GLU A 49 -12.16 -30.89 4.31
N SER A 50 -11.59 -31.30 5.46
CA SER A 50 -10.63 -30.45 6.16
C SER A 50 -9.54 -30.09 5.17
N GLN A 51 -9.31 -28.80 4.95
CA GLN A 51 -8.24 -28.33 4.07
C GLN A 51 -6.95 -29.02 4.49
N SER A 52 -6.50 -30.01 3.69
CA SER A 52 -5.22 -30.65 3.91
C SER A 52 -4.17 -29.53 3.94
N PRO A 53 -3.39 -29.37 5.01
CA PRO A 53 -2.44 -28.28 5.11
C PRO A 53 -1.55 -28.33 3.86
N ARG A 54 -1.55 -27.23 3.09
CA ARG A 54 -0.84 -27.14 1.80
C ARG A 54 0.53 -27.81 1.96
N SER A 55 0.75 -28.89 1.21
CA SER A 55 1.94 -29.71 1.35
C SER A 55 3.17 -28.82 1.27
N LEU A 56 3.93 -28.77 2.36
CA LEU A 56 5.20 -28.03 2.40
C LEU A 56 6.09 -28.51 1.24
N PRO A 57 6.84 -27.62 0.57
CA PRO A 57 7.82 -28.03 -0.42
C PRO A 57 8.76 -29.09 0.18
N PRO A 58 9.17 -30.12 -0.59
CA PRO A 58 9.94 -31.24 -0.05
C PRO A 58 11.24 -30.78 0.63
N GLU A 59 11.89 -29.75 0.11
CA GLU A 59 13.08 -29.09 0.68
C GLU A 59 12.83 -28.54 2.09
N VAL A 60 11.62 -28.05 2.37
CA VAL A 60 11.23 -27.53 3.70
C VAL A 60 10.99 -28.68 4.67
N VAL A 61 10.36 -29.75 4.20
CA VAL A 61 10.15 -30.96 5.00
C VAL A 61 11.48 -31.62 5.35
N GLU A 62 12.42 -31.68 4.39
CA GLU A 62 13.79 -32.13 4.62
C GLU A 62 14.53 -31.22 5.61
N ALA A 63 14.47 -29.90 5.44
CA ALA A 63 15.10 -28.96 6.36
C ALA A 63 14.53 -29.06 7.79
N LEU A 64 13.22 -29.25 7.95
CA LEU A 64 12.59 -29.50 9.24
C LEU A 64 13.01 -30.83 9.86
N HIS A 65 13.15 -31.90 9.06
CA HIS A 65 13.71 -33.17 9.53
C HIS A 65 15.18 -33.07 9.93
N VAL A 66 15.97 -32.22 9.28
CA VAL A 66 17.36 -31.92 9.69
C VAL A 66 17.38 -31.20 11.05
N LEU A 67 16.47 -30.25 11.30
CA LEU A 67 16.33 -29.63 12.64
C LEU A 67 15.89 -30.65 13.70
N ASP A 68 14.95 -31.54 13.37
CA ASP A 68 14.43 -32.60 14.27
C ASP A 68 15.54 -33.59 14.65
N GLY A 69 16.33 -34.03 13.67
CA GLY A 69 17.51 -34.89 13.89
C GLY A 69 18.63 -34.19 14.67
N ALA A 70 18.76 -32.87 14.55
CA ALA A 70 19.68 -32.05 15.33
C ALA A 70 19.18 -31.71 16.75
N SER A 71 18.05 -32.26 17.20
CA SER A 71 17.52 -32.06 18.56
C SER A 71 18.55 -32.32 19.67
N VAL A 72 19.40 -33.34 19.52
CA VAL A 72 20.49 -33.68 20.45
C VAL A 72 21.50 -32.53 20.62
N TRP A 73 21.69 -31.67 19.60
CA TRP A 73 22.59 -30.52 19.66
C TRP A 73 21.99 -29.34 20.43
N ALA A 74 20.68 -29.35 20.67
CA ALA A 74 19.99 -28.34 21.46
C ALA A 74 19.98 -28.66 22.97
N GLU A 75 20.55 -29.80 23.38
CA GLU A 75 20.47 -30.31 24.76
C GLU A 75 21.77 -30.21 25.55
N SER A 76 22.94 -30.06 24.91
CA SER A 76 24.21 -29.88 25.62
C SER A 76 25.26 -29.11 24.81
N ARG A 77 26.17 -28.41 25.52
CA ARG A 77 27.40 -27.82 24.94
C ARG A 77 28.30 -28.89 24.31
N GLU A 78 28.28 -30.10 24.87
CA GLU A 78 29.00 -31.28 24.37
C GLU A 78 28.43 -31.81 23.05
N GLY A 79 27.21 -31.45 22.65
CA GLY A 79 26.64 -31.80 21.35
C GLY A 79 27.22 -31.01 20.16
N TRP A 80 27.68 -29.77 20.40
CA TRP A 80 28.23 -28.86 19.39
C TRP A 80 29.77 -28.92 19.25
N ALA A 81 30.49 -29.35 20.29
CA ALA A 81 31.96 -29.38 20.27
C ALA A 81 32.61 -30.50 19.42
N PRO A 82 32.02 -31.71 19.27
CA PRO A 82 32.61 -32.81 18.50
C PRO A 82 31.90 -33.09 17.16
N THR A 83 30.91 -32.27 16.77
CA THR A 83 30.06 -32.54 15.60
C THR A 83 30.90 -32.52 14.30
N PRO A 84 30.80 -33.54 13.43
CA PRO A 84 31.55 -33.54 12.17
C PRO A 84 31.07 -32.39 11.27
N SER A 85 32.00 -31.71 10.59
CA SER A 85 31.71 -30.49 9.82
C SER A 85 30.60 -30.66 8.79
N GLY A 86 30.50 -31.83 8.15
CA GLY A 86 29.46 -32.14 7.16
C GLY A 86 28.04 -32.24 7.73
N GLU A 87 27.87 -32.48 9.04
CA GLU A 87 26.55 -32.37 9.68
C GLU A 87 26.23 -30.91 10.00
N ALA A 88 27.18 -30.16 10.56
CA ALA A 88 27.01 -28.73 10.80
C ALA A 88 26.68 -27.96 9.50
N GLU A 89 27.33 -28.30 8.38
CA GLU A 89 27.01 -27.75 7.06
C GLU A 89 25.58 -28.08 6.60
N LYS A 90 25.08 -29.31 6.81
CA LYS A 90 23.69 -29.68 6.51
C LYS A 90 22.70 -28.88 7.35
N TYR A 91 22.96 -28.72 8.64
CA TYR A 91 22.14 -27.91 9.55
C TYR A 91 22.12 -26.43 9.16
N LEU A 92 23.28 -25.86 8.80
CA LEU A 92 23.38 -24.50 8.29
C LEU A 92 22.70 -24.33 6.92
N GLY A 93 22.70 -25.37 6.08
CA GLY A 93 21.91 -25.47 4.86
C GLY A 93 20.42 -25.41 5.16
N ALA A 94 19.92 -26.29 6.04
CA ALA A 94 18.53 -26.33 6.48
C ALA A 94 18.05 -24.97 7.07
N LEU A 95 18.88 -24.30 7.88
CA LEU A 95 18.57 -22.95 8.38
C LEU A 95 18.48 -21.91 7.28
N THR A 96 19.29 -22.01 6.22
CA THR A 96 19.21 -21.13 5.05
C THR A 96 17.96 -21.42 4.23
N THR A 97 17.68 -22.68 3.89
CA THR A 97 16.43 -23.08 3.23
C THR A 97 15.21 -22.59 3.99
N LEU A 98 15.19 -22.73 5.32
CA LEU A 98 14.11 -22.24 6.16
C LEU A 98 14.04 -20.71 6.21
N ALA A 99 15.16 -19.98 6.26
CA ALA A 99 15.17 -18.52 6.20
C ALA A 99 14.64 -17.99 4.86
N ASP A 100 15.10 -18.56 3.75
CA ASP A 100 14.72 -18.18 2.39
C ASP A 100 13.23 -18.47 2.14
N VAL A 101 12.76 -19.66 2.52
CA VAL A 101 11.33 -20.00 2.47
C VAL A 101 10.50 -19.15 3.43
N CYS A 102 11.05 -18.80 4.60
CA CYS A 102 10.41 -17.87 5.53
C CYS A 102 10.40 -16.41 5.03
N ALA A 103 10.95 -16.08 3.86
CA ALA A 103 10.63 -14.83 3.19
C ALA A 103 9.15 -14.79 2.75
N SER A 104 8.55 -15.95 2.40
CA SER A 104 7.13 -16.09 2.06
C SER A 104 6.24 -16.14 3.31
N SER A 105 5.05 -15.53 3.28
CA SER A 105 4.11 -15.59 4.42
C SER A 105 3.49 -16.97 4.59
N ALA A 106 3.10 -17.62 3.49
CA ALA A 106 2.33 -18.86 3.56
C ALA A 106 3.14 -20.01 4.18
N ALA A 107 4.41 -20.13 3.81
CA ALA A 107 5.28 -21.17 4.35
C ALA A 107 5.65 -20.92 5.83
N ARG A 108 5.78 -19.65 6.26
CA ARG A 108 6.06 -19.30 7.67
C ARG A 108 5.03 -19.86 8.63
N ASP A 109 3.75 -19.60 8.38
CA ASP A 109 2.69 -20.03 9.30
C ASP A 109 2.66 -21.56 9.42
N THR A 110 2.88 -22.27 8.31
CA THR A 110 2.99 -23.74 8.29
C THR A 110 4.24 -24.25 9.03
N ILE A 111 5.39 -23.57 8.92
CA ILE A 111 6.62 -23.89 9.66
C ILE A 111 6.45 -23.66 11.18
N ILE A 112 5.74 -22.61 11.59
CA ILE A 112 5.49 -22.30 13.01
C ILE A 112 4.56 -23.34 13.65
N ILE A 113 3.57 -23.85 12.90
CA ILE A 113 2.57 -24.82 13.35
C ILE A 113 3.08 -26.28 13.24
N TRP A 114 4.27 -26.52 12.68
CA TRP A 114 4.82 -27.86 12.51
C TRP A 114 5.07 -28.55 13.86
N GLU A 115 4.23 -29.53 14.23
CA GLU A 115 4.28 -30.23 15.53
C GLU A 115 5.38 -31.32 15.63
N GLY A 116 6.12 -31.57 14.55
CA GLY A 116 7.18 -32.58 14.50
C GLY A 116 6.72 -34.03 14.42
N SER A 117 7.64 -34.95 14.11
CA SER A 117 7.35 -36.38 14.04
C SER A 117 7.41 -37.00 15.45
N SER A 118 6.43 -36.66 16.29
CA SER A 118 6.38 -37.00 17.73
C SER A 118 6.17 -38.49 18.08
N LYS A 119 6.66 -39.42 17.26
CA LYS A 119 6.53 -40.88 17.42
C LYS A 119 7.35 -41.49 18.56
N GLY A 120 8.15 -40.71 19.31
CA GLY A 120 9.13 -41.23 20.27
C GLY A 120 8.99 -40.82 21.75
N PHE A 121 8.41 -39.66 22.06
CA PHE A 121 8.46 -39.13 23.44
C PHE A 121 7.28 -39.59 24.31
N SER A 122 7.61 -40.26 25.42
CA SER A 122 6.64 -40.79 26.39
C SER A 122 5.83 -39.67 27.04
N GLN A 123 4.51 -39.81 27.02
CA GLN A 123 3.48 -38.78 27.28
C GLN A 123 3.39 -38.26 28.73
N LYS A 124 4.40 -38.47 29.59
CA LYS A 124 4.32 -38.27 31.04
C LYS A 124 4.76 -36.90 31.57
N GLU A 125 5.44 -36.07 30.78
CA GLU A 125 5.81 -34.71 31.20
C GLU A 125 4.94 -33.66 30.51
N VAL A 126 4.11 -32.97 31.31
CA VAL A 126 3.30 -31.84 30.87
C VAL A 126 4.17 -30.59 30.80
N HIS A 127 5.08 -30.55 29.84
CA HIS A 127 5.82 -29.34 29.50
C HIS A 127 4.99 -28.43 28.58
N PRO A 128 5.09 -27.09 28.73
CA PRO A 128 4.35 -26.16 27.90
C PRO A 128 4.71 -26.37 26.41
N ARG A 129 3.68 -26.56 25.58
CA ARG A 129 3.77 -26.77 24.13
C ARG A 129 4.09 -25.45 23.39
N GLY A 130 5.27 -24.89 23.61
CA GLY A 130 5.80 -23.87 22.71
C GLY A 130 6.07 -24.46 21.31
N PRO A 131 5.97 -23.68 20.22
CA PRO A 131 6.23 -24.19 18.87
C PRO A 131 7.66 -24.74 18.76
N PRO A 132 7.84 -25.99 18.30
CA PRO A 132 9.07 -26.74 18.51
C PRO A 132 10.26 -26.13 17.78
N VAL A 133 10.05 -25.61 16.56
CA VAL A 133 11.07 -24.92 15.76
C VAL A 133 11.64 -23.71 16.51
N LEU A 134 10.79 -22.89 17.13
CA LEU A 134 11.25 -21.70 17.85
C LEU A 134 11.97 -22.07 19.15
N ARG A 135 11.49 -23.08 19.87
CA ARG A 135 12.19 -23.63 21.05
C ARG A 135 13.57 -24.16 20.69
N HIS A 136 13.67 -24.91 19.59
CA HIS A 136 14.92 -25.43 19.07
C HIS A 136 15.91 -24.30 18.71
N LEU A 137 15.46 -23.28 17.96
CA LEU A 137 16.30 -22.14 17.59
C LEU A 137 16.77 -21.33 18.81
N CYS A 138 15.93 -21.13 19.83
CA CYS A 138 16.35 -20.48 21.08
C CYS A 138 17.42 -21.29 21.83
N ARG A 139 17.25 -22.61 21.96
CA ARG A 139 18.24 -23.50 22.58
C ARG A 139 19.57 -23.50 21.82
N VAL A 140 19.52 -23.69 20.50
CA VAL A 140 20.72 -23.67 19.65
C VAL A 140 21.42 -22.31 19.70
N LEU A 141 20.69 -21.19 19.74
CA LEU A 141 21.28 -19.86 19.95
C LEU A 141 22.05 -19.79 21.28
N CYS A 142 21.46 -20.27 22.38
CA CYS A 142 22.14 -20.32 23.68
C CYS A 142 23.40 -21.20 23.67
N CYS A 143 23.33 -22.40 23.09
CA CYS A 143 24.47 -23.31 22.97
C CYS A 143 25.60 -22.67 22.15
N LEU A 144 25.30 -22.14 20.97
CA LEU A 144 26.29 -21.50 20.11
C LEU A 144 26.89 -20.23 20.73
N CYS A 145 26.09 -19.41 21.44
CA CYS A 145 26.62 -18.27 22.21
C CYS A 145 27.55 -18.73 23.35
N SER A 146 27.25 -19.85 24.03
CA SER A 146 28.15 -20.42 25.04
C SER A 146 29.47 -20.91 24.42
N VAL A 147 29.43 -21.56 23.26
CA VAL A 147 30.63 -21.97 22.51
C VAL A 147 31.46 -20.75 22.10
N CYS A 148 30.85 -19.73 21.47
CA CYS A 148 31.54 -18.49 21.09
C CYS A 148 32.17 -17.77 22.30
N LEU A 149 31.52 -17.75 23.46
CA LEU A 149 32.10 -17.18 24.69
C LEU A 149 33.29 -18.01 25.19
N SER A 150 33.16 -19.34 25.19
CA SER A 150 34.23 -20.27 25.59
C SER A 150 35.46 -20.17 24.68
N GLU A 151 35.28 -20.06 23.36
CA GLU A 151 36.38 -19.89 22.40
C GLU A 151 37.18 -18.59 22.65
N ASN A 152 36.53 -17.58 23.26
CA ASN A 152 37.13 -16.31 23.64
C ASN A 152 37.54 -16.25 25.13
N GLY A 153 37.59 -17.40 25.82
CA GLY A 153 38.05 -17.49 27.21
C GLY A 153 37.08 -16.95 28.26
N ILE A 154 35.81 -16.75 27.92
CA ILE A 154 34.76 -16.35 28.86
C ILE A 154 33.95 -17.57 29.26
N GLU A 155 34.09 -18.00 30.52
CA GLU A 155 33.25 -19.05 31.07
C GLU A 155 31.82 -18.54 31.24
N TYR A 156 30.90 -19.23 30.56
CA TYR A 156 29.46 -19.05 30.69
C TYR A 156 28.91 -20.30 31.39
N GLY A 157 28.51 -20.16 32.66
CA GLY A 157 27.79 -21.20 33.38
C GLY A 157 26.49 -21.55 32.65
N GLU A 158 26.17 -22.85 32.56
CA GLU A 158 24.94 -23.29 31.90
C GLU A 158 23.70 -22.68 32.54
N PRO A 159 22.61 -22.48 31.76
CA PRO A 159 21.36 -21.96 32.29
C PRO A 159 20.76 -22.97 33.27
N THR A 160 21.04 -22.80 34.55
CA THR A 160 20.46 -23.61 35.62
C THR A 160 18.95 -23.39 35.60
N SER A 161 18.22 -24.43 35.18
CA SER A 161 16.76 -24.41 35.15
C SER A 161 16.27 -24.02 36.56
N PRO A 162 15.43 -22.97 36.70
CA PRO A 162 14.97 -22.52 37.99
C PRO A 162 14.16 -23.65 38.62
N ARG A 163 14.77 -24.34 39.59
CA ARG A 163 14.13 -25.38 40.39
C ARG A 163 12.78 -24.84 40.83
N GLY A 164 11.72 -25.54 40.44
CA GLY A 164 10.42 -24.93 40.20
C GLY A 164 9.83 -24.18 41.39
N LEU A 165 8.78 -23.39 41.12
CA LEU A 165 7.95 -22.66 42.08
C LEU A 165 7.25 -23.59 43.10
N GLY A 166 8.04 -24.27 43.92
CA GLY A 166 7.62 -25.17 44.97
C GLY A 166 7.38 -24.40 46.25
N LEU A 167 6.10 -24.21 46.56
CA LEU A 167 5.51 -23.97 47.89
C LEU A 167 6.18 -22.88 48.78
N PRO A 168 5.47 -21.80 49.15
CA PRO A 168 6.00 -20.79 50.07
C PRO A 168 6.17 -21.38 51.48
N GLY A 169 7.37 -21.90 51.79
CA GLY A 169 7.56 -22.71 53.00
C GLY A 169 8.98 -23.17 53.34
N ALA A 170 10.03 -22.52 52.84
CA ALA A 170 11.40 -22.73 53.32
C ALA A 170 12.22 -21.44 53.24
N SER A 171 12.94 -21.10 54.31
CA SER A 171 13.74 -19.88 54.45
C SER A 171 15.23 -20.13 54.18
N GLN A 172 15.95 -19.05 53.82
CA GLN A 172 17.38 -18.99 53.45
C GLN A 172 17.66 -19.56 52.04
N SER A 173 17.82 -18.77 50.97
CA SER A 173 18.64 -17.56 50.73
C SER A 173 20.13 -17.79 50.47
N GLU A 174 20.45 -18.75 49.60
CA GLU A 174 21.46 -18.46 48.57
C GLU A 174 20.75 -17.67 47.47
N GLU A 175 21.03 -16.36 47.36
CA GLU A 175 20.71 -15.62 46.15
C GLU A 175 21.59 -16.19 45.02
N ALA A 176 21.00 -16.97 44.13
CA ALA A 176 21.69 -17.36 42.91
C ALA A 176 22.04 -16.08 42.14
N ASP A 177 23.33 -15.83 41.92
CA ASP A 177 23.85 -14.62 41.28
C ASP A 177 23.27 -14.45 39.86
N VAL A 178 22.15 -13.74 39.76
CA VAL A 178 21.55 -13.38 38.47
C VAL A 178 22.52 -12.43 37.77
N PRO A 179 23.07 -12.79 36.58
CA PRO A 179 24.11 -12.00 35.95
C PRO A 179 23.66 -10.55 35.75
N SER A 180 24.53 -9.60 36.12
CA SER A 180 24.18 -8.19 36.08
C SER A 180 23.96 -7.72 34.64
N ALA A 181 23.29 -6.58 34.47
CA ALA A 181 23.16 -5.97 33.16
C ALA A 181 24.52 -5.62 32.54
N GLU A 182 25.56 -5.39 33.34
CA GLU A 182 26.93 -5.10 32.86
C GLU A 182 27.63 -6.36 32.37
N ASP A 183 27.43 -7.51 33.03
CA ASP A 183 27.92 -8.82 32.59
C ASP A 183 27.29 -9.23 31.25
N TRP A 184 25.99 -9.01 31.09
CA TRP A 184 25.32 -9.24 29.81
C TRP A 184 25.87 -8.33 28.70
N LEU A 185 26.16 -7.07 28.99
CA LEU A 185 26.73 -6.13 28.02
C LEU A 185 28.16 -6.52 27.62
N SER A 186 29.00 -6.95 28.57
CA SER A 186 30.37 -7.40 28.27
C SER A 186 30.36 -8.66 27.39
N ARG A 187 29.51 -9.65 27.73
CA ARG A 187 29.26 -10.85 26.90
C ARG A 187 28.78 -10.47 25.50
N GLY A 188 27.88 -9.50 25.37
CA GLY A 188 27.39 -9.00 24.08
C GLY A 188 28.50 -8.42 23.20
N VAL A 189 29.45 -7.68 23.78
CA VAL A 189 30.61 -7.13 23.04
C VAL A 189 31.54 -8.25 22.57
N THR A 190 31.87 -9.22 23.42
CA THR A 190 32.70 -10.37 23.02
C THR A 190 32.03 -11.22 21.95
N LEU A 191 30.73 -11.51 22.10
CA LEU A 191 29.97 -12.24 21.09
C LEU A 191 29.91 -11.48 19.75
N MET A 192 29.75 -10.15 19.75
CA MET A 192 29.84 -9.37 18.50
C MET A 192 31.23 -9.46 17.86
N GLY A 193 32.30 -9.51 18.67
CA GLY A 193 33.66 -9.78 18.17
C GLY A 193 33.78 -11.17 17.51
N ALA A 194 33.26 -12.21 18.17
CA ALA A 194 33.22 -13.57 17.64
C ALA A 194 32.38 -13.68 16.35
N LEU A 195 31.25 -12.96 16.28
CA LEU A 195 30.41 -12.86 15.09
C LEU A 195 31.13 -12.19 13.92
N SER A 196 32.04 -11.25 14.16
CA SER A 196 32.88 -10.65 13.11
C SER A 196 34.05 -11.56 12.69
N GLY A 197 34.34 -12.61 13.44
CA GLY A 197 35.31 -13.63 13.07
C GLY A 197 34.79 -14.64 12.05
N CYS A 198 35.70 -15.35 11.38
CA CYS A 198 35.37 -16.42 10.43
C CYS A 198 35.17 -17.80 11.10
N GLY A 199 34.89 -17.84 12.40
CA GLY A 199 34.67 -19.10 13.13
C GLY A 199 33.34 -19.76 12.76
N LEU A 200 33.30 -21.08 12.72
CA LEU A 200 32.10 -21.85 12.37
C LEU A 200 30.92 -21.52 13.30
N ALA A 201 31.19 -21.42 14.61
CA ALA A 201 30.19 -21.01 15.60
C ALA A 201 29.67 -19.58 15.34
N GLY A 202 30.54 -18.63 14.99
CA GLY A 202 30.16 -17.26 14.60
C GLY A 202 29.24 -17.24 13.36
N VAL A 203 29.58 -18.00 12.32
CA VAL A 203 28.74 -18.15 11.13
C VAL A 203 27.39 -18.81 11.47
N ALA A 204 27.39 -19.79 12.36
CA ALA A 204 26.17 -20.46 12.83
C ALA A 204 25.25 -19.53 13.60
N VAL A 205 25.78 -18.75 14.56
CA VAL A 205 24.99 -17.74 15.29
C VAL A 205 24.42 -16.70 14.32
N ARG A 206 25.20 -16.23 13.33
CA ARG A 206 24.67 -15.33 12.27
C ARG A 206 23.46 -15.95 11.56
N ARG A 207 23.55 -17.21 11.10
CA ARG A 207 22.43 -17.88 10.40
C ARG A 207 21.22 -18.10 11.31
N VAL A 208 21.41 -18.54 12.55
CA VAL A 208 20.33 -18.71 13.53
C VAL A 208 19.60 -17.38 13.80
N ILE A 209 20.33 -16.26 13.94
CA ILE A 209 19.73 -14.93 14.14
C ILE A 209 18.95 -14.48 12.90
N MET A 210 19.45 -14.74 11.69
CA MET A 210 18.71 -14.48 10.45
C MET A 210 17.40 -15.28 10.45
N THR A 211 17.46 -16.60 10.62
CA THR A 211 16.29 -17.49 10.62
C THR A 211 15.28 -17.07 11.70
N LEU A 212 15.74 -16.75 12.92
CA LEU A 212 14.92 -16.19 13.99
C LEU A 212 14.22 -14.90 13.55
N TYR A 213 14.92 -13.94 12.94
CA TYR A 213 14.33 -12.71 12.42
C TYR A 213 13.24 -12.95 11.35
N TYR A 214 13.48 -13.85 10.39
CA TYR A 214 12.48 -14.21 9.37
C TYR A 214 11.21 -14.80 9.99
N ILE A 215 11.36 -15.63 11.04
CA ILE A 215 10.25 -16.25 11.78
C ILE A 215 9.54 -15.23 12.68
N THR A 216 10.27 -14.54 13.56
CA THR A 216 9.68 -13.66 14.59
C THR A 216 9.03 -12.41 14.02
N SER A 217 9.51 -11.88 12.89
CA SER A 217 8.93 -10.72 12.20
C SER A 217 7.47 -10.91 11.75
N CYS A 218 6.96 -12.15 11.72
CA CYS A 218 5.55 -12.46 11.40
C CYS A 218 4.72 -13.01 12.56
N LEU A 219 5.32 -13.37 13.71
CA LEU A 219 4.57 -13.83 14.90
C LEU A 219 3.56 -12.77 15.39
N CYS A 220 3.81 -11.50 15.12
CA CYS A 220 2.91 -10.38 15.41
C CYS A 220 1.60 -10.36 14.59
N ARG A 221 1.47 -11.22 13.56
CA ARG A 221 0.27 -11.34 12.70
C ARG A 221 -0.47 -12.67 12.89
N SER A 222 0.20 -13.76 13.27
CA SER A 222 -0.45 -15.06 13.52
C SER A 222 -1.11 -15.08 14.90
N LEU A 223 -2.44 -14.97 14.95
CA LEU A 223 -3.20 -15.05 16.21
C LEU A 223 -3.01 -16.39 16.93
N VAL A 224 -2.88 -17.47 16.16
CA VAL A 224 -2.86 -18.86 16.64
C VAL A 224 -1.63 -19.16 17.49
N ALA A 225 -0.45 -18.65 17.13
CA ALA A 225 0.81 -18.97 17.81
C ALA A 225 1.09 -18.13 19.07
N THR A 226 0.28 -17.10 19.37
CA THR A 226 0.61 -16.12 20.43
C THR A 226 0.74 -16.68 21.86
N PRO A 227 -0.11 -17.60 22.38
CA PRO A 227 0.02 -18.06 23.76
C PRO A 227 1.22 -18.99 23.95
N ASP A 228 1.46 -19.88 23.00
CA ASP A 228 2.50 -20.91 23.07
C ASP A 228 3.91 -20.32 22.93
N VAL A 229 4.06 -19.26 22.13
CA VAL A 229 5.31 -18.50 22.07
C VAL A 229 5.53 -17.67 23.34
N ALA A 230 4.47 -17.11 23.94
CA ALA A 230 4.60 -16.42 25.22
C ALA A 230 5.02 -17.39 26.35
N ALA A 231 4.52 -18.62 26.33
CA ALA A 231 4.95 -19.69 27.23
C ALA A 231 6.40 -20.15 26.96
N LEU A 232 6.86 -20.14 25.70
CA LEU A 232 8.27 -20.39 25.38
C LEU A 232 9.19 -19.33 25.99
N LEU A 233 8.83 -18.04 25.94
CA LEU A 233 9.63 -16.99 26.55
C LEU A 233 9.60 -16.98 28.08
N GLN A 234 8.68 -17.73 28.71
CA GLN A 234 8.68 -18.00 30.16
C GLN A 234 9.54 -19.23 30.53
N SER A 235 10.10 -19.94 29.54
CA SER A 235 11.11 -20.98 29.80
C SER A 235 12.49 -20.38 29.99
N ALA A 236 13.35 -21.04 30.77
CA ALA A 236 14.70 -20.58 31.04
C ALA A 236 15.51 -20.41 29.74
N GLU A 237 15.31 -21.27 28.75
CA GLU A 237 15.99 -21.17 27.45
C GLU A 237 15.49 -19.98 26.62
N GLY A 238 14.19 -19.66 26.73
CA GLY A 238 13.59 -18.47 26.10
C GLY A 238 14.14 -17.16 26.68
N ASP A 239 14.17 -17.04 28.01
CA ASP A 239 14.72 -15.88 28.73
C ASP A 239 16.21 -15.68 28.43
N HIS A 240 17.00 -16.76 28.38
CA HIS A 240 18.43 -16.67 28.04
C HIS A 240 18.66 -16.31 26.57
N ALA A 241 17.91 -16.89 25.62
CA ALA A 241 17.99 -16.52 24.21
C ALA A 241 17.63 -15.05 24.00
N PHE A 242 16.59 -14.57 24.68
CA PHE A 242 16.19 -13.17 24.65
C PHE A 242 17.23 -12.23 25.28
N SER A 243 17.92 -12.67 26.34
CA SER A 243 19.06 -11.97 26.96
C SER A 243 20.25 -11.85 26.00
N PHE A 244 20.62 -12.94 25.31
CA PHE A 244 21.68 -12.92 24.29
C PHE A 244 21.33 -11.98 23.13
N LEU A 245 20.10 -12.05 22.59
CA LEU A 245 19.64 -11.15 21.53
C LEU A 245 19.64 -9.69 21.97
N ALA A 246 19.27 -9.39 23.22
CA ALA A 246 19.33 -8.05 23.78
C ALA A 246 20.78 -7.55 23.89
N ALA A 247 21.68 -8.35 24.47
CA ALA A 247 23.10 -8.03 24.62
C ALA A 247 23.81 -7.79 23.27
N LEU A 248 23.60 -8.69 22.30
CA LEU A 248 24.09 -8.55 20.93
C LEU A 248 23.52 -7.31 20.24
N SER A 249 22.22 -7.03 20.41
CA SER A 249 21.58 -5.83 19.84
C SER A 249 22.18 -4.53 20.39
N VAL A 250 22.55 -4.47 21.68
CA VAL A 250 23.26 -3.30 22.23
C VAL A 250 24.65 -3.19 21.61
N ALA A 251 25.42 -4.27 21.63
CA ALA A 251 26.80 -4.26 21.15
C ALA A 251 26.89 -3.91 19.64
N ALA A 252 25.97 -4.44 18.82
CA ALA A 252 25.87 -4.09 17.41
C ALA A 252 25.45 -2.62 17.18
N ALA A 253 24.46 -2.12 17.95
CA ALA A 253 24.06 -0.71 17.87
C ALA A 253 25.18 0.24 18.33
N GLU A 254 25.97 -0.13 19.34
CA GLU A 254 27.13 0.64 19.77
C GLU A 254 28.27 0.59 18.74
N ALA A 255 28.55 -0.56 18.14
CA ALA A 255 29.57 -0.68 17.08
C ALA A 255 29.21 0.21 15.87
N GLU A 256 27.97 0.12 15.37
CA GLU A 256 27.52 0.92 14.23
C GLU A 256 27.52 2.43 14.57
N THR A 257 27.03 2.82 15.76
CA THR A 257 27.07 4.24 16.15
C THR A 257 28.47 4.80 16.37
N ARG A 258 29.47 3.97 16.68
CA ARG A 258 30.91 4.35 16.70
C ARG A 258 31.49 4.48 15.29
N ASN A 259 31.11 3.58 14.37
CA ASN A 259 31.59 3.57 12.98
C ASN A 259 31.04 4.76 12.15
N MET A 260 29.90 5.32 12.54
CA MET A 260 29.33 6.49 11.86
C MET A 260 30.11 7.79 12.13
N PRO A 261 30.55 8.51 11.07
CA PRO A 261 31.32 9.74 11.23
C PRO A 261 30.56 10.76 12.08
N SER A 262 31.27 11.42 13.00
CA SER A 262 30.66 12.39 13.91
C SER A 262 30.25 13.72 13.22
N SER A 263 30.49 13.84 11.91
CA SER A 263 30.15 15.00 11.07
C SER A 263 28.92 14.69 10.20
N ALA A 264 27.74 14.69 10.81
CA ALA A 264 26.46 14.55 10.10
C ALA A 264 25.76 15.89 9.80
N ALA A 265 26.38 17.02 10.15
CA ALA A 265 25.82 18.37 9.96
C ALA A 265 26.15 19.00 8.59
N ALA A 266 26.94 18.34 7.75
CA ALA A 266 27.35 18.84 6.44
C ALA A 266 27.33 17.71 5.39
N ALA A 267 26.16 17.45 4.81
CA ALA A 267 26.04 16.61 3.62
C ALA A 267 26.29 17.48 2.36
N PRO A 268 27.22 17.11 1.46
CA PRO A 268 27.42 17.83 0.20
C PRO A 268 26.26 17.56 -0.76
N ALA A 269 25.81 18.60 -1.48
CA ALA A 269 24.77 18.47 -2.49
C ALA A 269 25.32 17.76 -3.74
N ALA A 270 24.83 16.55 -4.02
CA ALA A 270 25.09 15.84 -5.27
C ALA A 270 23.95 16.09 -6.28
N THR A 271 24.26 16.85 -7.34
CA THR A 271 23.33 17.21 -8.41
C THR A 271 23.40 16.21 -9.57
N PRO A 272 22.30 15.58 -10.00
CA PRO A 272 22.29 14.81 -11.24
C PRO A 272 21.77 15.64 -12.42
N GLY A 273 22.54 15.71 -13.50
CA GLY A 273 22.12 16.28 -14.78
C GLY A 273 22.97 15.74 -15.94
N ALA A 274 22.32 15.17 -16.95
CA ALA A 274 22.91 14.84 -18.25
C ALA A 274 22.62 16.01 -19.23
N SER A 275 23.35 16.28 -20.32
CA SER A 275 24.47 15.60 -21.02
C SER A 275 25.28 16.69 -21.80
N ALA A 276 26.37 16.49 -22.56
CA ALA A 276 27.03 15.28 -23.10
C ALA A 276 28.53 15.55 -23.45
N ALA A 277 29.20 14.51 -23.96
CA ALA A 277 30.34 14.52 -24.89
C ALA A 277 31.67 15.25 -24.51
N ALA A 278 32.62 14.49 -23.95
CA ALA A 278 34.01 14.39 -24.45
C ALA A 278 34.72 13.20 -23.78
N ALA A 279 35.66 12.54 -24.47
CA ALA A 279 36.31 11.31 -23.99
C ALA A 279 37.56 11.57 -23.14
N ALA A 280 37.60 11.01 -21.92
CA ALA A 280 38.80 10.68 -21.16
C ALA A 280 38.44 9.72 -20.00
N GLU A 281 39.17 8.62 -19.81
CA GLU A 281 39.04 7.77 -18.62
C GLU A 281 39.72 8.42 -17.40
N PRO A 282 39.03 8.53 -16.24
CA PRO A 282 39.67 8.70 -14.94
C PRO A 282 39.67 7.39 -14.13
N PRO A 283 40.67 7.15 -13.27
CA PRO A 283 40.81 5.87 -12.56
C PRO A 283 39.75 5.68 -11.47
N TYR A 284 39.20 4.47 -11.38
CA TYR A 284 38.26 4.07 -10.33
C TYR A 284 38.95 4.07 -8.94
N PRO A 285 38.40 4.74 -7.91
CA PRO A 285 38.80 4.52 -6.54
C PRO A 285 38.18 3.22 -6.01
N THR A 286 39.02 2.25 -5.64
CA THR A 286 38.60 0.94 -5.12
C THR A 286 37.94 1.10 -3.74
N ILE A 287 36.60 1.02 -3.68
CA ILE A 287 35.85 1.02 -2.41
C ILE A 287 35.92 -0.40 -1.79
N PRO A 288 36.35 -0.56 -0.52
CA PRO A 288 36.44 -1.88 0.11
C PRO A 288 35.05 -2.51 0.31
N SER A 289 34.85 -3.67 -0.31
CA SER A 289 33.55 -4.37 -0.41
C SER A 289 33.08 -5.06 0.88
N SER A 290 33.87 -5.01 1.97
CA SER A 290 33.61 -5.72 3.23
C SER A 290 32.47 -5.14 4.08
N SER A 291 32.11 -3.87 3.89
CA SER A 291 31.22 -3.14 4.80
C SER A 291 29.70 -3.36 4.60
N SER A 292 29.29 -4.33 3.77
CA SER A 292 27.87 -4.64 3.51
C SER A 292 27.29 -5.70 4.47
N SER A 293 28.14 -6.52 5.11
CA SER A 293 27.66 -7.65 5.92
C SER A 293 27.12 -7.22 7.29
N ASP A 294 27.71 -6.18 7.89
CA ASP A 294 27.43 -5.82 9.28
C ASP A 294 26.09 -5.11 9.46
N SER A 295 25.64 -4.33 8.46
CA SER A 295 24.31 -3.69 8.50
C SER A 295 23.17 -4.71 8.43
N VAL A 296 23.36 -5.79 7.66
CA VAL A 296 22.38 -6.88 7.55
C VAL A 296 22.31 -7.66 8.87
N LEU A 297 23.45 -7.91 9.52
CA LEU A 297 23.49 -8.53 10.85
C LEU A 297 22.83 -7.64 11.93
N LEU A 298 23.07 -6.33 11.92
CA LEU A 298 22.41 -5.38 12.81
C LEU A 298 20.89 -5.35 12.61
N LEU A 299 20.43 -5.40 11.36
CA LEU A 299 19.00 -5.49 11.03
C LEU A 299 18.38 -6.77 11.60
N ALA A 300 19.02 -7.92 11.38
CA ALA A 300 18.53 -9.20 11.87
C ALA A 300 18.55 -9.31 13.40
N LEU A 301 19.58 -8.77 14.06
CA LEU A 301 19.65 -8.70 15.53
C LEU A 301 18.51 -7.89 16.12
N LEU A 302 18.38 -6.63 15.68
CA LEU A 302 17.31 -5.75 16.14
C LEU A 302 15.95 -6.29 15.76
N GLY A 303 15.81 -6.95 14.60
CA GLY A 303 14.56 -7.48 14.08
C GLY A 303 14.10 -8.75 14.80
N ALA A 304 15.02 -9.67 15.10
CA ALA A 304 14.74 -10.83 15.95
C ALA A 304 14.26 -10.39 17.33
N TYR A 305 14.98 -9.43 17.95
CA TYR A 305 14.63 -8.84 19.24
C TYR A 305 13.31 -8.04 19.20
N GLU A 306 13.04 -7.30 18.14
CA GLU A 306 11.78 -6.58 17.91
C GLU A 306 10.59 -7.55 17.80
N GLY A 307 10.73 -8.62 17.03
CA GLY A 307 9.69 -9.65 16.85
C GLY A 307 9.36 -10.36 18.16
N LEU A 308 10.37 -10.66 19.00
CA LEU A 308 10.12 -11.18 20.35
C LEU A 308 9.45 -10.14 21.27
N LEU A 309 9.88 -8.87 21.22
CA LEU A 309 9.20 -7.77 21.92
C LEU A 309 7.77 -7.50 21.43
N ALA A 310 7.38 -7.99 20.24
CA ALA A 310 6.05 -7.78 19.67
C ALA A 310 4.98 -8.68 20.28
N LEU A 311 5.40 -9.79 20.89
CA LEU A 311 4.52 -10.78 21.48
C LEU A 311 3.77 -10.21 22.69
N PRO A 312 2.48 -10.55 22.88
CA PRO A 312 1.72 -10.14 24.04
C PRO A 312 2.44 -10.49 25.35
N GLY A 313 2.45 -9.57 26.32
CA GLY A 313 3.07 -9.78 27.64
C GLY A 313 4.59 -9.59 27.70
N VAL A 314 5.34 -9.85 26.62
CA VAL A 314 6.82 -9.86 26.62
C VAL A 314 7.40 -8.47 26.85
N ALA A 315 6.91 -7.44 26.13
CA ALA A 315 7.36 -6.06 26.36
C ALA A 315 7.03 -5.54 27.78
N SER A 316 5.98 -6.05 28.44
CA SER A 316 5.71 -5.76 29.85
C SER A 316 6.71 -6.46 30.77
N ALA A 317 6.98 -7.75 30.56
CA ALA A 317 7.97 -8.51 31.32
C ALA A 317 9.37 -7.87 31.22
N ALA A 318 9.83 -7.54 30.01
CA ALA A 318 11.10 -6.85 29.76
C ALA A 318 11.23 -5.49 30.48
N ARG A 319 10.12 -4.82 30.81
CA ARG A 319 10.13 -3.53 31.51
C ARG A 319 10.12 -3.66 33.04
N GLY A 320 9.63 -4.78 33.57
CA GLY A 320 9.48 -5.05 35.00
C GLY A 320 10.47 -6.05 35.60
N GLY A 321 11.00 -6.98 34.80
CA GLY A 321 11.84 -8.09 35.25
C GLY A 321 13.31 -7.74 35.56
N PRO A 322 14.12 -8.73 35.99
CA PRO A 322 15.52 -8.53 36.39
C PRO A 322 16.39 -7.93 35.27
N LEU A 323 16.09 -8.29 34.01
CA LEU A 323 16.81 -7.82 32.81
C LEU A 323 16.48 -6.36 32.42
N ARG A 324 15.69 -5.62 33.21
CA ARG A 324 15.31 -4.22 32.93
C ARG A 324 16.51 -3.31 32.65
N GLY A 325 17.67 -3.57 33.27
CA GLY A 325 18.91 -2.85 32.98
C GLY A 325 19.40 -3.05 31.54
N LEU A 326 19.39 -4.29 31.06
CA LEU A 326 19.77 -4.68 29.71
C LEU A 326 18.78 -4.12 28.67
N HIS A 327 17.48 -4.23 28.91
CA HIS A 327 16.47 -3.67 28.00
C HIS A 327 16.54 -2.13 27.93
N LYS A 328 16.86 -1.43 29.03
CA LYS A 328 17.18 0.01 29.00
C LYS A 328 18.45 0.31 28.17
N ALA A 329 19.44 -0.57 28.18
CA ALA A 329 20.60 -0.42 27.30
C ALA A 329 20.22 -0.57 25.82
N VAL A 330 19.37 -1.55 25.46
CA VAL A 330 18.84 -1.68 24.08
C VAL A 330 18.06 -0.43 23.68
N GLN A 331 17.19 0.07 24.56
CA GLN A 331 16.43 1.31 24.33
C GLN A 331 17.37 2.51 24.06
N ARG A 332 18.48 2.64 24.80
CA ARG A 332 19.49 3.68 24.58
C ARG A 332 20.27 3.49 23.27
N GLY A 333 20.66 2.26 22.94
CA GLY A 333 21.33 1.92 21.68
C GLY A 333 20.45 2.28 20.48
N ALA A 334 19.19 1.86 20.51
CA ALA A 334 18.18 2.23 19.53
C ALA A 334 17.99 3.76 19.44
N ALA A 335 17.89 4.47 20.57
CA ALA A 335 17.81 5.94 20.57
C ALA A 335 19.04 6.63 19.94
N ARG A 336 20.25 6.09 20.14
CA ARG A 336 21.48 6.60 19.52
C ARG A 336 21.52 6.33 18.01
N LEU A 337 21.10 5.15 17.56
CA LEU A 337 20.92 4.83 16.14
C LEU A 337 19.93 5.81 15.49
N LEU A 338 18.79 6.09 16.15
CA LEU A 338 17.80 7.06 15.67
C LEU A 338 18.35 8.48 15.61
N GLY A 339 19.16 8.90 16.59
CA GLY A 339 19.87 10.18 16.56
C GLY A 339 20.88 10.31 15.42
N LYS A 340 21.33 9.20 14.83
CA LYS A 340 22.19 9.13 13.63
C LYS A 340 21.46 8.58 12.40
N ALA A 341 20.13 8.54 12.38
CA ALA A 341 19.42 7.79 11.34
C ALA A 341 19.63 8.33 9.91
N ALA A 342 19.90 9.63 9.75
CA ALA A 342 20.24 10.22 8.46
C ALA A 342 21.57 9.70 7.87
N SER A 343 22.44 9.08 8.68
CA SER A 343 23.67 8.42 8.25
C SER A 343 23.60 6.89 8.28
N LEU A 344 22.44 6.29 8.61
CA LEU A 344 22.23 4.85 8.43
C LEU A 344 22.19 4.52 6.94
N ARG A 345 23.03 3.56 6.53
CA ARG A 345 23.02 3.02 5.16
C ARG A 345 21.75 2.22 4.86
N ASP A 346 21.14 1.66 5.90
CA ASP A 346 19.97 0.82 5.84
C ASP A 346 18.80 1.48 6.57
N SER A 347 17.72 1.74 5.83
CA SER A 347 16.51 2.37 6.36
C SER A 347 15.69 1.43 7.25
N ALA A 348 15.79 0.11 7.03
CA ALA A 348 15.12 -0.89 7.84
C ALA A 348 15.73 -0.95 9.25
N VAL A 349 17.05 -0.80 9.38
CA VAL A 349 17.71 -0.69 10.70
C VAL A 349 17.15 0.48 11.51
N ALA A 350 16.95 1.64 10.86
CA ALA A 350 16.37 2.81 11.51
C ALA A 350 14.93 2.57 11.96
N VAL A 351 14.14 1.91 11.10
CA VAL A 351 12.75 1.52 11.34
C VAL A 351 12.62 0.53 12.52
N VAL A 352 13.46 -0.51 12.56
CA VAL A 352 13.42 -1.51 13.64
C VAL A 352 13.94 -0.92 14.95
N ALA A 353 15.01 -0.10 14.92
CA ALA A 353 15.44 0.67 16.09
C ALA A 353 14.31 1.56 16.63
N TRP A 354 13.51 2.18 15.76
CA TRP A 354 12.35 2.97 16.17
C TRP A 354 11.27 2.12 16.86
N LEU A 355 10.94 0.94 16.32
CA LEU A 355 9.98 0.00 16.91
C LEU A 355 10.43 -0.48 18.30
N VAL A 356 11.68 -0.90 18.43
CA VAL A 356 12.31 -1.31 19.69
C VAL A 356 12.29 -0.18 20.71
N TYR A 357 12.73 1.02 20.32
CA TYR A 357 12.71 2.21 21.18
C TYR A 357 11.29 2.50 21.68
N ARG A 358 10.28 2.43 20.81
CA ARG A 358 8.88 2.70 21.19
C ARG A 358 8.32 1.69 22.18
N ARG A 359 8.45 0.37 21.95
CA ARG A 359 7.87 -0.64 22.86
C ARG A 359 8.48 -0.57 24.26
N LEU A 360 9.77 -0.26 24.35
CA LEU A 360 10.47 -0.08 25.62
C LEU A 360 10.11 1.25 26.30
N SER A 361 9.74 2.29 25.54
CA SER A 361 9.39 3.62 26.07
C SER A 361 7.93 3.76 26.57
N SER A 362 6.99 2.95 26.09
CA SER A 362 5.54 3.20 26.18
C SER A 362 4.88 2.97 27.56
N SER A 363 5.61 3.06 28.68
CA SER A 363 5.03 2.90 30.04
C SER A 363 5.66 3.79 31.12
N GLY A 364 6.30 4.90 30.75
CA GLY A 364 6.67 5.95 31.69
C GLY A 364 5.46 6.82 32.05
N GLY A 365 4.71 6.43 33.09
CA GLY A 365 3.60 7.23 33.61
C GLY A 365 4.07 8.56 34.24
N SER A 366 3.33 9.64 33.95
CA SER A 366 3.30 10.88 34.74
C SER A 366 4.64 11.47 35.20
N SER A 367 5.55 11.78 34.27
CA SER A 367 6.73 12.62 34.52
C SER A 367 6.86 13.69 33.43
N SER A 368 7.01 14.95 33.85
CA SER A 368 6.63 16.16 33.08
C SER A 368 7.62 16.65 32.01
N SER A 369 8.51 15.80 31.49
CA SER A 369 9.42 16.16 30.39
C SER A 369 8.74 15.94 29.02
N ASN A 370 8.22 17.02 28.42
CA ASN A 370 7.33 16.96 27.26
C ASN A 370 7.95 16.52 25.91
N ASP A 371 9.28 16.39 25.80
CA ASP A 371 9.96 15.99 24.54
C ASP A 371 9.95 14.46 24.33
N GLY A 372 8.75 13.92 24.17
CA GLY A 372 8.53 12.50 23.92
C GLY A 372 9.05 11.99 22.57
N SER A 373 9.05 10.67 22.41
CA SER A 373 9.45 9.92 21.21
C SER A 373 8.85 10.43 19.88
N PHE A 374 7.71 11.10 19.93
CA PHE A 374 6.96 11.65 18.79
C PHE A 374 7.07 13.18 18.67
N SER A 375 8.21 13.78 19.01
CA SER A 375 8.45 15.19 18.67
C SER A 375 8.27 15.43 17.15
N PRO A 376 7.82 16.61 16.70
CA PRO A 376 7.68 16.92 15.27
C PRO A 376 8.95 16.65 14.47
N THR A 377 10.11 16.90 15.06
CA THR A 377 11.41 16.60 14.47
C THR A 377 11.60 15.10 14.26
N ASN A 378 11.32 14.27 15.27
CA ASN A 378 11.46 12.82 15.16
C ASN A 378 10.47 12.23 14.15
N VAL A 379 9.25 12.74 14.09
CA VAL A 379 8.23 12.30 13.12
C VAL A 379 8.63 12.68 11.68
N ARG A 380 9.21 13.88 11.45
CA ARG A 380 9.79 14.23 10.14
C ARG A 380 10.96 13.32 9.77
N HIS A 381 11.84 12.97 10.71
CA HIS A 381 12.94 12.03 10.44
C HIS A 381 12.41 10.63 10.12
N LEU A 382 11.42 10.11 10.87
CA LEU A 382 10.79 8.83 10.57
C LEU A 382 10.17 8.82 9.17
N LEU A 383 9.42 9.87 8.80
CA LEU A 383 8.86 10.00 7.45
C LEU A 383 9.94 10.14 6.38
N ALA A 384 11.07 10.82 6.65
CA ALA A 384 12.20 10.90 5.72
C ALA A 384 12.92 9.56 5.53
N LEU A 385 13.03 8.74 6.59
CA LEU A 385 13.57 7.39 6.53
C LEU A 385 12.65 6.46 5.74
N LEU A 386 11.33 6.57 5.93
CA LEU A 386 10.35 5.84 5.13
C LEU A 386 10.34 6.32 3.66
N ILE A 387 10.55 7.61 3.39
CA ILE A 387 10.78 8.13 2.02
C ILE A 387 12.02 7.47 1.39
N ALA A 388 13.13 7.42 2.13
CA ALA A 388 14.37 6.79 1.66
C ALA A 388 14.16 5.28 1.43
N SER A 389 13.42 4.60 2.31
CA SER A 389 13.14 3.18 2.18
C SER A 389 12.32 2.86 0.93
N VAL A 390 11.24 3.58 0.69
CA VAL A 390 10.36 3.39 -0.48
C VAL A 390 11.07 3.73 -1.79
N ARG A 391 12.04 4.66 -1.80
CA ARG A 391 12.88 4.97 -2.96
C ARG A 391 13.95 3.91 -3.23
N ASN A 392 14.63 3.42 -2.19
CA ASN A 392 15.77 2.53 -2.34
C ASN A 392 15.38 1.07 -2.53
N HIS A 393 14.21 0.65 -2.04
CA HIS A 393 13.91 -0.77 -1.80
C HIS A 393 12.80 -1.37 -2.69
N LEU A 394 12.59 -0.85 -3.91
CA LEU A 394 11.81 -1.55 -4.95
C LEU A 394 12.30 -2.98 -5.25
N ARG A 395 13.53 -3.32 -4.83
CA ARG A 395 14.15 -4.65 -4.97
C ARG A 395 14.25 -5.45 -3.67
N ARG A 396 13.66 -5.01 -2.56
CA ARG A 396 13.77 -5.67 -1.25
C ARG A 396 12.41 -5.69 -0.51
N PRO A 397 11.51 -6.63 -0.85
CA PRO A 397 10.11 -6.62 -0.35
C PRO A 397 9.99 -6.79 1.17
N LEU A 398 10.94 -7.46 1.84
CA LEU A 398 10.92 -7.63 3.29
C LEU A 398 11.16 -6.31 4.03
N GLU A 399 12.10 -5.48 3.57
CA GLU A 399 12.38 -4.17 4.15
C GLU A 399 11.19 -3.22 3.97
N GLN A 400 10.53 -3.26 2.80
CA GLN A 400 9.28 -2.54 2.57
C GLN A 400 8.16 -2.99 3.53
N ARG A 401 8.04 -4.31 3.78
CA ARG A 401 7.07 -4.89 4.72
C ARG A 401 7.34 -4.49 6.17
N LEU A 402 8.61 -4.39 6.59
CA LEU A 402 8.98 -3.80 7.88
C LEU A 402 8.64 -2.31 7.96
N CYS A 403 8.89 -1.54 6.90
CA CYS A 403 8.51 -0.13 6.83
C CYS A 403 6.99 0.06 6.95
N ALA A 404 6.20 -0.80 6.30
CA ALA A 404 4.75 -0.83 6.41
C ALA A 404 4.28 -1.17 7.84
N LEU A 405 4.85 -2.22 8.46
CA LEU A 405 4.60 -2.56 9.86
C LEU A 405 4.97 -1.41 10.80
N CYS A 406 6.11 -0.77 10.59
CA CYS A 406 6.59 0.36 11.39
C CYS A 406 5.65 1.55 11.30
N LEU A 407 5.25 1.94 10.09
CA LEU A 407 4.30 3.03 9.88
C LEU A 407 2.93 2.69 10.48
N ARG A 408 2.46 1.45 10.31
CA ARG A 408 1.21 0.96 10.92
C ARG A 408 1.23 1.05 12.43
N GLU A 409 2.29 0.55 13.06
CA GLU A 409 2.44 0.66 14.51
C GLU A 409 2.56 2.13 14.94
N ALA A 410 3.34 2.96 14.23
CA ALA A 410 3.46 4.40 14.51
C ALA A 410 2.11 5.11 14.45
N LEU A 411 1.31 4.86 13.43
CA LEU A 411 -0.01 5.47 13.27
C LEU A 411 -1.05 4.98 14.28
N LYS A 412 -0.82 3.87 15.01
CA LYS A 412 -1.63 3.54 16.20
C LYS A 412 -1.41 4.52 17.37
N GLU A 413 -0.31 5.28 17.38
CA GLU A 413 -0.09 6.29 18.42
C GLU A 413 -0.89 7.57 18.12
N PRO A 414 -1.76 8.05 19.03
CA PRO A 414 -2.47 9.32 18.83
C PRO A 414 -1.53 10.51 18.63
N ARG A 415 -0.34 10.48 19.26
CA ARG A 415 0.69 11.53 19.10
C ARG A 415 1.28 11.56 17.69
N MET A 416 1.44 10.41 17.03
CA MET A 416 1.86 10.34 15.63
C MET A 416 0.79 10.94 14.71
N GLN A 417 -0.47 10.54 14.90
CA GLN A 417 -1.61 11.05 14.13
C GLN A 417 -1.69 12.58 14.25
N GLN A 418 -1.59 13.11 15.48
CA GLN A 418 -1.59 14.54 15.75
C GLN A 418 -0.40 15.27 15.11
N ALA A 419 0.81 14.70 15.15
CA ALA A 419 1.99 15.28 14.51
C ALA A 419 1.89 15.29 12.98
N VAL A 420 1.38 14.22 12.37
CA VAL A 420 1.12 14.08 10.92
C VAL A 420 0.03 15.06 10.46
N GLY A 421 -1.02 15.26 11.26
CA GLY A 421 -2.10 16.21 10.98
C GLY A 421 -1.76 17.68 11.23
N SER A 422 -0.56 18.00 11.75
CA SER A 422 -0.16 19.37 12.11
C SER A 422 1.22 19.75 11.56
N SER A 423 2.25 19.72 12.41
CA SER A 423 3.59 20.27 12.14
C SER A 423 4.44 19.44 11.18
N THR A 424 4.06 18.21 10.85
CA THR A 424 4.82 17.32 9.94
C THR A 424 4.09 17.02 8.63
N TYR A 425 2.99 17.74 8.39
CA TYR A 425 2.10 17.57 7.25
C TYR A 425 2.81 17.53 5.88
N ASP A 426 3.73 18.46 5.62
CA ASP A 426 4.49 18.50 4.36
C ASP A 426 5.36 17.25 4.13
N ALA A 427 5.89 16.66 5.21
CA ALA A 427 6.67 15.42 5.14
C ALA A 427 5.78 14.20 4.88
N ALA A 428 4.55 14.20 5.43
CA ALA A 428 3.57 13.15 5.16
C ALA A 428 3.08 13.21 3.70
N LEU A 429 2.83 14.41 3.16
CA LEU A 429 2.54 14.58 1.73
C LEU A 429 3.72 14.17 0.84
N ALA A 430 4.97 14.49 1.22
CA ALA A 430 6.15 14.07 0.49
C ALA A 430 6.32 12.54 0.48
N PHE A 431 5.98 11.87 1.59
CA PHE A 431 5.99 10.41 1.67
C PHE A 431 4.88 9.78 0.82
N VAL A 432 3.65 10.33 0.83
CA VAL A 432 2.58 9.87 -0.06
C VAL A 432 2.94 10.07 -1.53
N ALA A 433 3.57 11.19 -1.89
CA ALA A 433 4.08 11.43 -3.25
C ALA A 433 5.05 10.32 -3.69
N VAL A 434 5.97 9.93 -2.81
CA VAL A 434 6.97 8.89 -3.06
C VAL A 434 6.33 7.51 -3.12
N CYS A 435 5.35 7.18 -2.27
CA CYS A 435 4.59 5.94 -2.36
C CYS A 435 3.87 5.80 -3.71
N LEU A 436 3.17 6.85 -4.14
CA LEU A 436 2.44 6.85 -5.41
C LEU A 436 3.37 6.77 -6.62
N GLN A 437 4.51 7.48 -6.59
CA GLN A 437 5.55 7.37 -7.61
C GLN A 437 6.13 5.94 -7.68
N SER A 438 6.40 5.31 -6.53
CA SER A 438 6.91 3.93 -6.49
C SER A 438 5.88 2.91 -6.98
N LEU A 439 4.60 3.06 -6.64
CA LEU A 439 3.52 2.23 -7.19
C LEU A 439 3.44 2.36 -8.72
N GLN A 440 3.59 3.58 -9.26
CA GLN A 440 3.61 3.82 -10.71
C GLN A 440 4.83 3.13 -11.38
N THR A 441 6.01 3.13 -10.75
CA THR A 441 7.17 2.40 -11.27
C THR A 441 7.00 0.88 -11.22
N VAL A 442 6.33 0.33 -10.19
CA VAL A 442 5.99 -1.10 -10.12
C VAL A 442 5.03 -1.48 -11.25
N VAL A 443 4.01 -0.67 -11.51
CA VAL A 443 3.07 -0.91 -12.63
C VAL A 443 3.77 -0.83 -13.97
N ALA A 444 4.65 0.16 -14.18
CA ALA A 444 5.43 0.25 -15.41
C ALA A 444 6.29 -1.00 -15.65
N ALA A 445 6.92 -1.55 -14.60
CA ALA A 445 7.68 -2.79 -14.67
C ALA A 445 6.78 -4.02 -14.95
N ALA A 446 5.65 -4.15 -14.25
CA ALA A 446 4.70 -5.24 -14.45
C ALA A 446 4.08 -5.24 -15.86
N VAL A 447 3.72 -4.06 -16.39
CA VAL A 447 3.22 -3.90 -17.76
C VAL A 447 4.31 -4.21 -18.79
N ALA A 448 5.56 -3.80 -18.56
CA ALA A 448 6.68 -4.14 -19.44
C ALA A 448 6.94 -5.66 -19.47
N ALA A 449 6.89 -6.34 -18.32
CA ALA A 449 7.01 -7.80 -18.24
C ALA A 449 5.85 -8.52 -18.97
N ALA A 450 4.61 -8.05 -18.80
CA ALA A 450 3.45 -8.57 -19.52
C ALA A 450 3.55 -8.35 -21.05
N GLN A 451 4.09 -7.21 -21.49
CA GLN A 451 4.35 -6.93 -22.92
C GLN A 451 5.46 -7.82 -23.49
N GLN A 452 6.53 -8.06 -22.73
CA GLN A 452 7.60 -8.97 -23.14
C GLN A 452 7.05 -10.39 -23.38
N LYS A 453 6.22 -10.91 -22.47
CA LYS A 453 5.53 -12.20 -22.63
C LYS A 453 4.67 -12.24 -23.91
N ALA A 454 3.88 -11.20 -24.18
CA ALA A 454 3.07 -11.15 -25.41
C ALA A 454 3.93 -11.19 -26.69
N THR A 455 5.12 -10.57 -26.67
CA THR A 455 6.04 -10.57 -27.82
C THR A 455 6.84 -11.86 -28.01
N SER A 456 7.17 -12.60 -26.95
CA SER A 456 7.81 -13.91 -27.10
C SER A 456 6.85 -14.92 -27.72
N GLU A 457 5.59 -14.95 -27.24
CA GLU A 457 4.52 -15.82 -27.76
C GLU A 457 4.22 -15.60 -29.25
N THR A 458 4.34 -14.36 -29.77
CA THR A 458 4.13 -14.08 -31.22
C THR A 458 5.34 -14.37 -32.12
N SER A 459 6.49 -14.76 -31.57
CA SER A 459 7.74 -14.90 -32.33
C SER A 459 8.15 -16.34 -32.69
N CYS A 460 7.45 -17.35 -32.16
CA CYS A 460 7.83 -18.77 -32.25
C CYS A 460 7.00 -19.62 -33.24
N ASP A 461 6.43 -19.02 -34.29
CA ASP A 461 5.69 -19.74 -35.36
C ASP A 461 6.57 -20.62 -36.29
N THR A 462 7.75 -21.06 -35.82
CA THR A 462 8.71 -21.87 -36.60
C THR A 462 8.93 -23.28 -36.00
N VAL A 463 7.84 -24.04 -35.90
CA VAL A 463 7.76 -25.52 -35.99
C VAL A 463 8.89 -26.33 -35.34
N THR A 464 8.75 -26.66 -34.05
CA THR A 464 9.17 -27.96 -33.48
C THR A 464 8.17 -28.40 -32.40
N PRO A 465 7.52 -29.58 -32.50
CA PRO A 465 6.32 -29.90 -31.70
C PRO A 465 6.55 -30.59 -30.33
N ASP A 466 7.78 -30.73 -29.83
CA ASP A 466 8.10 -31.65 -28.71
C ASP A 466 8.51 -30.96 -27.37
N GLN A 467 8.08 -29.72 -27.08
CA GLN A 467 8.35 -29.06 -25.78
C GLN A 467 7.15 -28.29 -25.19
N GLU A 468 6.27 -28.98 -24.46
CA GLU A 468 5.12 -28.39 -23.74
C GLU A 468 5.43 -27.97 -22.28
N GLY A 469 6.70 -27.79 -21.89
CA GLY A 469 7.13 -27.84 -20.48
C GLY A 469 7.27 -26.53 -19.69
N ASP A 470 7.43 -25.36 -20.32
CA ASP A 470 8.02 -24.18 -19.64
C ASP A 470 7.10 -22.96 -19.40
N GLY A 471 5.83 -23.01 -19.82
CA GLY A 471 4.93 -21.84 -19.82
C GLY A 471 4.55 -21.23 -18.46
N GLU A 472 4.82 -21.92 -17.35
CA GLU A 472 4.40 -21.49 -16.00
C GLU A 472 5.34 -20.43 -15.38
N LYS A 473 6.62 -20.40 -15.81
CA LYS A 473 7.65 -19.48 -15.27
C LYS A 473 7.35 -18.01 -15.55
N ASP A 474 6.80 -17.68 -16.71
CA ASP A 474 6.61 -16.29 -17.14
C ASP A 474 5.44 -15.59 -16.42
N SER A 475 4.46 -16.36 -15.91
CA SER A 475 3.39 -15.83 -15.05
C SER A 475 3.95 -15.27 -13.73
N PHE A 476 4.96 -15.94 -13.18
CA PHE A 476 5.54 -15.63 -11.88
C PHE A 476 6.17 -14.24 -11.85
N ALA A 477 6.81 -13.82 -12.94
CA ALA A 477 7.48 -12.52 -13.02
C ALA A 477 6.53 -11.32 -12.84
N VAL A 478 5.32 -11.37 -13.41
CA VAL A 478 4.33 -10.28 -13.26
C VAL A 478 3.76 -10.25 -11.85
N GLU A 479 3.46 -11.41 -11.27
CA GLU A 479 2.95 -11.52 -9.90
C GLU A 479 3.99 -11.12 -8.85
N GLU A 480 5.26 -11.48 -9.05
CA GLU A 480 6.38 -11.05 -8.20
C GLU A 480 6.52 -9.52 -8.19
N GLN A 481 6.52 -8.86 -9.37
CA GLN A 481 6.56 -7.39 -9.44
C GLN A 481 5.37 -6.76 -8.71
N LEU A 482 4.16 -7.29 -8.90
CA LEU A 482 2.96 -6.76 -8.26
C LEU A 482 2.93 -7.01 -6.75
N SER A 483 3.55 -8.07 -6.25
CA SER A 483 3.69 -8.32 -4.80
C SER A 483 4.45 -7.20 -4.06
N CYS A 484 5.39 -6.54 -4.75
CA CYS A 484 6.11 -5.36 -4.24
C CYS A 484 5.23 -4.09 -4.12
N ALA A 485 4.06 -4.05 -4.77
CA ALA A 485 3.11 -2.95 -4.58
C ALA A 485 2.39 -3.05 -3.22
N SER A 486 2.20 -4.26 -2.70
CA SER A 486 1.38 -4.57 -1.52
C SER A 486 1.77 -3.80 -0.25
N PRO A 487 3.07 -3.74 0.17
CA PRO A 487 3.47 -2.97 1.35
C PRO A 487 3.36 -1.46 1.15
N ILE A 488 3.59 -0.97 -0.09
CA ILE A 488 3.49 0.45 -0.44
C ILE A 488 2.02 0.89 -0.41
N ALA A 489 1.12 0.02 -0.88
CA ALA A 489 -0.32 0.19 -0.76
C ALA A 489 -0.77 0.19 0.71
N GLU A 490 -0.28 -0.72 1.56
CA GLU A 490 -0.55 -0.73 3.01
C GLU A 490 -0.15 0.62 3.63
N MET A 491 1.06 1.11 3.36
CA MET A 491 1.54 2.42 3.87
C MET A 491 0.69 3.62 3.42
N LEU A 492 0.31 3.63 2.13
CA LEU A 492 -0.52 4.66 1.52
C LEU A 492 -1.93 4.69 2.13
N ALA A 493 -2.58 3.53 2.22
CA ALA A 493 -3.93 3.38 2.75
C ALA A 493 -3.98 3.77 4.24
N LEU A 494 -2.99 3.37 5.04
CA LEU A 494 -2.89 3.70 6.46
C LEU A 494 -2.78 5.22 6.68
N LEU A 495 -1.95 5.94 5.91
CA LEU A 495 -1.83 7.39 6.08
C LEU A 495 -3.12 8.15 5.72
N CYS A 496 -3.80 7.74 4.66
CA CYS A 496 -5.08 8.34 4.29
C CYS A 496 -6.22 7.93 5.24
N LEU A 497 -6.14 6.77 5.88
CA LEU A 497 -7.06 6.35 6.94
C LEU A 497 -6.88 7.20 8.20
N PHE A 498 -5.64 7.39 8.66
CA PHE A 498 -5.33 8.05 9.93
C PHE A 498 -5.17 9.58 9.86
N SER A 499 -5.02 10.17 8.67
CA SER A 499 -4.93 11.63 8.50
C SER A 499 -5.96 12.14 7.47
N PRO A 500 -7.08 12.73 7.92
CA PRO A 500 -8.10 13.24 7.01
C PRO A 500 -7.61 14.43 6.18
N VAL A 501 -6.65 15.20 6.69
CA VAL A 501 -6.04 16.35 5.98
C VAL A 501 -5.18 15.86 4.82
N VAL A 502 -4.34 14.83 5.05
CA VAL A 502 -3.53 14.20 4.00
C VAL A 502 -4.44 13.59 2.94
N ARG A 503 -5.45 12.81 3.36
CA ARG A 503 -6.46 12.22 2.47
C ARG A 503 -7.15 13.27 1.59
N ALA A 504 -7.61 14.39 2.17
CA ALA A 504 -8.28 15.46 1.41
C ALA A 504 -7.36 16.11 0.38
N SER A 505 -6.10 16.41 0.73
CA SER A 505 -5.15 16.99 -0.23
C SER A 505 -4.67 16.00 -1.29
N VAL A 506 -4.62 14.70 -0.98
CA VAL A 506 -4.34 13.66 -1.99
C VAL A 506 -5.53 13.51 -2.94
N ALA A 507 -6.76 13.47 -2.43
CA ALA A 507 -7.97 13.43 -3.25
C ALA A 507 -8.09 14.65 -4.17
N LEU A 508 -7.89 15.86 -3.65
CA LEU A 508 -7.87 17.09 -4.44
C LEU A 508 -6.80 17.06 -5.54
N ARG A 509 -5.60 16.52 -5.24
CA ARG A 509 -4.52 16.42 -6.24
C ARG A 509 -4.81 15.39 -7.32
N LEU A 510 -5.38 14.23 -6.96
CA LEU A 510 -5.84 13.21 -7.91
C LEU A 510 -6.98 13.72 -8.81
N ASP A 511 -7.82 14.64 -8.32
CA ASP A 511 -8.83 15.32 -9.13
C ASP A 511 -8.17 16.31 -10.12
N THR A 512 -7.25 17.16 -9.65
CA THR A 512 -6.63 18.24 -10.47
C THR A 512 -5.57 17.80 -11.50
N LEU A 513 -5.43 16.52 -11.83
CA LEU A 513 -4.40 16.02 -12.75
C LEU A 513 -4.61 16.52 -14.20
N PRO A 514 -3.70 17.32 -14.78
CA PRO A 514 -3.87 17.83 -16.13
C PRO A 514 -3.71 16.71 -17.19
N PRO A 515 -4.49 16.73 -18.29
CA PRO A 515 -4.49 15.65 -19.29
C PRO A 515 -3.20 15.58 -20.14
N ALA A 516 -2.30 16.55 -20.01
CA ALA A 516 -1.16 16.76 -20.92
C ALA A 516 0.04 15.81 -20.73
N GLN A 517 0.02 14.89 -19.74
CA GLN A 517 1.08 13.90 -19.51
C GLN A 517 0.67 12.45 -19.79
N GLN A 518 -0.52 12.21 -20.37
CA GLN A 518 -1.03 10.84 -20.63
C GLN A 518 -0.84 10.36 -22.09
N ALA A 519 -0.04 11.05 -22.89
CA ALA A 519 0.30 10.60 -24.24
C ALA A 519 1.29 9.42 -24.18
N SER A 520 0.89 8.29 -24.75
CA SER A 520 1.69 7.05 -24.77
C SER A 520 3.01 7.20 -25.56
N PRO A 521 4.12 6.56 -25.15
CA PRO A 521 5.36 6.50 -25.93
C PRO A 521 5.24 5.48 -27.09
N ALA A 522 4.30 5.72 -28.01
CA ALA A 522 4.07 4.89 -29.20
C ALA A 522 4.27 5.75 -30.46
N GLY A 523 5.48 5.73 -31.02
CA GLY A 523 5.83 6.59 -32.16
C GLY A 523 7.24 6.46 -32.74
N ALA A 524 8.00 5.42 -32.36
CA ALA A 524 9.27 5.10 -33.03
C ALA A 524 9.02 4.30 -34.31
N SER A 525 8.49 4.97 -35.34
CA SER A 525 8.37 4.38 -36.68
C SER A 525 9.75 4.14 -37.26
N PHE A 526 10.07 2.88 -37.60
CA PHE A 526 11.29 2.55 -38.33
C PHE A 526 11.31 3.29 -39.67
N GLY A 527 12.38 4.03 -39.93
CA GLY A 527 12.59 4.69 -41.22
C GLY A 527 12.91 3.67 -42.31
N SER A 528 12.03 3.54 -43.30
CA SER A 528 12.37 2.89 -44.57
C SER A 528 12.98 3.93 -45.50
N SER A 529 14.24 3.75 -45.84
CA SER A 529 14.99 4.63 -46.75
C SER A 529 14.43 4.57 -48.18
N ASN A 530 14.25 5.73 -48.82
CA ASN A 530 14.52 5.87 -50.27
C ASN A 530 14.66 7.34 -50.70
N ASP A 531 15.55 7.53 -51.68
CA ASP A 531 15.99 8.78 -52.31
C ASP A 531 14.89 9.71 -52.86
N GLY A 532 15.19 11.02 -53.05
CA GLY A 532 14.31 11.83 -53.91
C GLY A 532 14.41 13.36 -54.09
N THR A 533 15.45 14.09 -53.67
CA THR A 533 15.76 15.50 -54.11
C THR A 533 14.72 16.66 -53.94
N PRO A 534 15.10 17.97 -54.02
CA PRO A 534 14.35 19.06 -53.37
C PRO A 534 13.85 20.21 -54.28
N ARG A 535 12.84 21.00 -53.81
CA ARG A 535 12.75 22.46 -54.08
C ARG A 535 11.71 23.27 -53.27
N GLU A 536 11.97 24.59 -53.24
CA GLU A 536 11.10 25.76 -52.92
C GLU A 536 10.58 25.92 -51.47
N GLN A 537 10.89 26.98 -50.70
CA GLN A 537 10.90 28.46 -50.86
C GLN A 537 9.59 29.14 -50.38
N GLN A 538 9.74 30.36 -49.83
CA GLN A 538 8.70 31.30 -49.34
C GLN A 538 7.90 30.85 -48.09
N ASN A 539 7.86 31.58 -46.95
CA ASN A 539 8.01 33.01 -46.71
C ASN A 539 8.46 33.34 -45.27
N GLN A 540 9.46 34.21 -45.12
CA GLN A 540 9.79 34.90 -43.87
C GLN A 540 9.56 36.41 -44.04
N HIS A 541 8.38 36.93 -43.72
CA HIS A 541 8.20 38.37 -43.41
C HIS A 541 6.83 38.68 -42.78
N MET A 542 6.76 38.68 -41.44
CA MET A 542 6.00 39.63 -40.61
C MET A 542 5.95 39.12 -39.16
N GLN A 543 6.75 39.73 -38.27
CA GLN A 543 6.34 40.19 -36.93
C GLN A 543 7.55 40.74 -36.16
N GLN A 544 7.89 41.99 -36.44
CA GLN A 544 8.61 42.88 -35.51
C GLN A 544 7.81 44.17 -35.37
N GLN A 545 6.84 44.19 -34.45
CA GLN A 545 6.29 45.40 -33.81
C GLN A 545 5.16 45.00 -32.83
N ASN A 546 5.48 44.87 -31.54
CA ASN A 546 5.05 45.88 -30.58
C ASN A 546 5.71 45.70 -29.21
N GLN A 547 6.09 46.83 -28.61
CA GLN A 547 6.58 46.90 -27.23
C GLN A 547 5.44 47.25 -26.25
N GLN A 548 5.74 47.15 -24.96
CA GLN A 548 5.14 47.93 -23.86
C GLN A 548 3.64 47.71 -23.57
N ARG A 549 3.37 46.76 -22.67
CA ARG A 549 2.54 47.03 -21.48
C ARG A 549 3.14 46.39 -20.23
N GLN A 550 3.35 47.19 -19.19
CA GLN A 550 3.37 46.69 -17.79
C GLN A 550 1.97 46.15 -17.46
N PRO A 551 1.84 45.15 -16.56
CA PRO A 551 1.55 45.56 -15.17
C PRO A 551 2.11 44.64 -14.06
N SER A 552 2.21 45.23 -12.87
CA SER A 552 2.07 44.66 -11.51
C SER A 552 2.53 43.21 -11.23
N GLN A 553 3.53 43.12 -10.35
CA GLN A 553 3.91 41.90 -9.63
C GLN A 553 2.77 41.34 -8.77
N THR A 554 2.48 40.05 -8.89
CA THR A 554 2.02 39.20 -7.78
C THR A 554 2.75 37.86 -7.83
N SER A 555 3.30 37.42 -6.70
CA SER A 555 4.12 36.20 -6.61
C SER A 555 3.26 34.96 -6.35
N PRO A 556 3.70 33.79 -6.81
CA PRO A 556 3.53 32.58 -6.01
C PRO A 556 4.83 31.78 -5.87
N GLY A 557 5.22 31.49 -4.63
CA GLY A 557 6.24 30.48 -4.28
C GLY A 557 5.60 29.19 -3.77
N ARG A 558 6.46 28.17 -3.52
CA ARG A 558 6.14 26.80 -3.03
C ARG A 558 5.36 25.91 -4.02
N GLY A 559 6.07 25.02 -4.74
CA GLY A 559 5.45 24.05 -5.64
C GLY A 559 6.12 22.68 -5.84
N ARG A 560 7.36 22.43 -5.35
CA ARG A 560 8.11 21.20 -5.68
C ARG A 560 7.41 19.90 -5.24
N SER A 561 6.78 19.87 -4.06
CA SER A 561 5.97 18.72 -3.60
C SER A 561 4.61 18.59 -4.27
N SER A 562 4.21 19.55 -5.12
CA SER A 562 2.98 19.49 -5.91
C SER A 562 3.22 18.68 -7.19
N ALA A 563 4.28 19.02 -7.93
CA ALA A 563 4.62 18.41 -9.21
C ALA A 563 4.81 16.88 -9.15
N ALA A 564 5.43 16.35 -8.08
CA ALA A 564 5.61 14.92 -7.90
C ALA A 564 4.29 14.15 -7.71
N LEU A 565 3.29 14.78 -7.07
CA LEU A 565 1.94 14.22 -6.94
C LEU A 565 1.12 14.37 -8.22
N SER A 566 1.46 15.35 -9.07
CA SER A 566 0.86 15.53 -10.39
C SER A 566 1.33 14.55 -11.47
N ALA A 567 2.41 13.79 -11.22
CA ALA A 567 2.96 12.81 -12.17
C ALA A 567 2.27 11.42 -12.11
N VAL A 568 1.48 11.19 -11.06
CA VAL A 568 0.87 9.88 -10.76
C VAL A 568 -0.31 9.62 -11.68
N SER A 569 -0.21 8.61 -12.55
CA SER A 569 -1.33 8.18 -13.37
C SER A 569 -2.36 7.39 -12.54
N LEU A 570 -3.55 7.96 -12.37
CA LEU A 570 -4.72 7.28 -11.80
C LEU A 570 -4.98 5.88 -12.42
N PRO A 571 -4.80 5.65 -13.75
CA PRO A 571 -4.81 4.30 -14.34
C PRO A 571 -3.90 3.27 -13.67
N SER A 572 -2.70 3.65 -13.20
CA SER A 572 -1.76 2.72 -12.55
C SER A 572 -2.31 2.21 -11.22
N LEU A 573 -2.99 3.07 -10.46
CA LEU A 573 -3.61 2.66 -9.19
C LEU A 573 -4.75 1.68 -9.45
N PHE A 574 -5.58 1.94 -10.47
CA PHE A 574 -6.62 0.98 -10.87
C PHE A 574 -6.04 -0.34 -11.39
N TYR A 575 -4.93 -0.32 -12.12
CA TYR A 575 -4.26 -1.54 -12.56
C TYR A 575 -3.78 -2.42 -11.39
N ILE A 576 -3.30 -1.83 -10.30
CA ILE A 576 -2.97 -2.59 -9.07
C ILE A 576 -4.25 -3.04 -8.36
N ALA A 577 -5.31 -2.23 -8.34
CA ALA A 577 -6.60 -2.61 -7.77
C ALA A 577 -7.24 -3.83 -8.49
N THR A 578 -6.96 -4.02 -9.79
CA THR A 578 -7.46 -5.16 -10.57
C THR A 578 -6.53 -6.38 -10.58
N ASN A 579 -5.22 -6.16 -10.75
CA ASN A 579 -4.24 -7.21 -11.05
C ASN A 579 -3.26 -7.51 -9.90
N GLY A 580 -3.20 -6.66 -8.87
CA GLY A 580 -2.31 -6.86 -7.72
C GLY A 580 -2.63 -8.13 -6.92
N ASP A 581 -1.75 -8.51 -6.00
CA ASP A 581 -2.04 -9.56 -5.01
C ASP A 581 -3.28 -9.20 -4.17
N ASP A 582 -3.90 -10.17 -3.50
CA ASP A 582 -5.14 -9.94 -2.72
C ASP A 582 -5.02 -8.77 -1.73
N LEU A 583 -3.85 -8.61 -1.10
CA LEU A 583 -3.56 -7.50 -0.19
C LEU A 583 -3.33 -6.17 -0.92
N GLY A 584 -2.61 -6.15 -2.05
CA GLY A 584 -2.43 -4.96 -2.87
C GLY A 584 -3.75 -4.44 -3.43
N CYS A 585 -4.60 -5.34 -3.95
CA CYS A 585 -5.97 -5.05 -4.33
C CYS A 585 -6.77 -4.45 -3.18
N LEU A 586 -6.72 -5.06 -1.99
CA LEU A 586 -7.41 -4.61 -0.78
C LEU A 586 -6.97 -3.19 -0.37
N TYR A 587 -5.68 -2.95 -0.22
CA TYR A 587 -5.15 -1.67 0.26
C TYR A 587 -5.29 -0.54 -0.77
N ILE A 588 -5.06 -0.79 -2.06
CA ILE A 588 -5.30 0.22 -3.10
C ILE A 588 -6.79 0.54 -3.22
N SER A 589 -7.68 -0.46 -3.15
CA SER A 589 -9.13 -0.21 -3.14
C SER A 589 -9.56 0.59 -1.91
N ALA A 590 -9.01 0.30 -0.73
CA ALA A 590 -9.24 1.07 0.49
C ALA A 590 -8.79 2.53 0.34
N PHE A 591 -7.60 2.75 -0.22
CA PHE A 591 -7.05 4.08 -0.48
C PHE A 591 -7.90 4.87 -1.48
N LEU A 592 -8.24 4.27 -2.62
CA LEU A 592 -9.04 4.91 -3.67
C LEU A 592 -10.43 5.25 -3.13
N GLU A 593 -11.09 4.33 -2.42
CA GLU A 593 -12.38 4.60 -1.78
C GLU A 593 -12.27 5.73 -0.74
N LEU A 594 -11.21 5.75 0.08
CA LEU A 594 -10.96 6.84 1.03
C LEU A 594 -10.84 8.19 0.32
N CYS A 595 -10.15 8.26 -0.81
CA CYS A 595 -10.05 9.47 -1.63
C CYS A 595 -11.39 9.87 -2.28
N ILE A 596 -12.13 8.92 -2.88
CA ILE A 596 -13.45 9.16 -3.48
C ILE A 596 -14.48 9.62 -2.43
N SER A 597 -14.34 9.16 -1.18
CA SER A 597 -15.23 9.53 -0.07
C SER A 597 -15.00 10.94 0.47
N CYS A 598 -13.98 11.68 0.01
CA CYS A 598 -13.81 13.10 0.33
C CYS A 598 -14.81 13.96 -0.45
N GLN A 599 -15.42 14.95 0.21
CA GLN A 599 -16.54 15.72 -0.36
C GLN A 599 -16.21 16.45 -1.67
N ASP A 600 -14.93 16.81 -1.85
CA ASP A 600 -14.42 17.52 -3.03
C ASP A 600 -14.04 16.60 -4.21
N ALA A 601 -14.09 15.28 -4.04
CA ALA A 601 -13.49 14.29 -4.96
C ALA A 601 -14.38 13.86 -6.14
N ARG A 602 -15.49 14.56 -6.43
CA ARG A 602 -16.49 14.14 -7.43
C ARG A 602 -15.95 14.05 -8.87
N GLY A 603 -14.85 14.77 -9.15
CA GLY A 603 -14.20 14.78 -10.45
C GLY A 603 -13.14 13.69 -10.66
N ILE A 604 -12.88 12.79 -9.69
CA ILE A 604 -11.94 11.68 -9.90
C ILE A 604 -12.33 10.89 -11.16
N GLY A 605 -11.37 10.76 -12.09
CA GLY A 605 -11.56 10.14 -13.40
C GLY A 605 -12.02 11.09 -14.53
N ARG A 606 -12.35 12.36 -14.25
CA ARG A 606 -12.78 13.34 -15.27
C ARG A 606 -11.75 13.59 -16.37
N TYR A 607 -10.47 13.48 -16.05
CA TYR A 607 -9.35 13.66 -16.97
C TYR A 607 -8.88 12.37 -17.68
N MET A 608 -9.45 11.21 -17.35
CA MET A 608 -9.19 9.97 -18.08
C MET A 608 -9.97 9.94 -19.39
N SER A 609 -9.36 9.36 -20.44
CA SER A 609 -10.06 9.10 -21.70
C SER A 609 -11.28 8.19 -21.47
N HIS A 610 -12.24 8.21 -22.40
CA HIS A 610 -13.42 7.33 -22.28
C HIS A 610 -12.99 5.86 -22.23
N GLN A 611 -12.12 5.46 -23.16
CA GLN A 611 -11.52 4.13 -23.23
C GLN A 611 -10.83 3.72 -21.93
N GLN A 612 -9.97 4.57 -21.34
CA GLN A 612 -9.29 4.25 -20.07
C GLN A 612 -10.28 4.04 -18.93
N ARG A 613 -11.41 4.76 -18.91
CA ARG A 613 -12.45 4.59 -17.89
C ARG A 613 -13.22 3.29 -18.09
N GLU A 614 -13.50 2.93 -19.34
CA GLU A 614 -14.12 1.64 -19.69
C GLU A 614 -13.19 0.47 -19.33
N GLU A 615 -11.90 0.53 -19.71
CA GLU A 615 -10.88 -0.48 -19.37
C GLU A 615 -10.74 -0.67 -17.86
N VAL A 616 -10.69 0.42 -17.09
CA VAL A 616 -10.64 0.36 -15.61
C VAL A 616 -11.89 -0.27 -15.02
N VAL A 617 -13.09 0.14 -15.44
CA VAL A 617 -14.35 -0.40 -14.91
C VAL A 617 -14.52 -1.86 -15.33
N ALA A 618 -14.17 -2.22 -16.57
CA ALA A 618 -14.19 -3.61 -17.05
C ALA A 618 -13.20 -4.49 -16.29
N GLY A 619 -11.97 -4.01 -16.04
CA GLY A 619 -10.99 -4.72 -15.22
C GLY A 619 -11.47 -4.94 -13.79
N LEU A 620 -12.03 -3.91 -13.15
CA LEU A 620 -12.62 -4.05 -11.81
C LEU A 620 -13.82 -5.01 -11.80
N ALA A 621 -14.67 -4.96 -12.83
CA ALA A 621 -15.81 -5.85 -12.98
C ALA A 621 -15.38 -7.31 -13.19
N ALA A 622 -14.30 -7.54 -13.96
CA ALA A 622 -13.69 -8.85 -14.12
C ALA A 622 -13.13 -9.38 -12.79
N SER A 623 -12.30 -8.59 -12.09
CA SER A 623 -11.74 -8.94 -10.78
C SER A 623 -12.80 -9.13 -9.68
N ALA A 624 -13.96 -8.49 -9.82
CA ALA A 624 -15.13 -8.67 -8.96
C ALA A 624 -16.04 -9.84 -9.35
N GLY A 625 -15.80 -10.53 -10.48
CA GLY A 625 -16.67 -11.59 -10.99
C GLY A 625 -18.05 -11.11 -11.47
N LEU A 626 -18.19 -9.81 -11.81
CA LEU A 626 -19.42 -9.22 -12.35
C LEU A 626 -19.61 -9.49 -13.85
N LEU A 627 -18.51 -9.76 -14.57
CA LEU A 627 -18.57 -10.21 -15.96
C LEU A 627 -18.87 -11.71 -15.99
N LEU A 628 -20.13 -12.07 -16.22
CA LEU A 628 -20.66 -13.46 -16.19
C LEU A 628 -20.11 -14.39 -17.31
N ARG A 629 -19.02 -14.02 -17.98
CA ARG A 629 -18.48 -14.70 -19.15
C ARG A 629 -17.40 -15.71 -18.78
N GLY A 630 -17.83 -16.93 -18.40
CA GLY A 630 -17.03 -18.15 -18.56
C GLY A 630 -15.91 -18.44 -17.54
N GLY A 631 -16.03 -18.00 -16.28
CA GLY A 631 -15.10 -18.37 -15.21
C GLY A 631 -15.67 -19.40 -14.23
N GLU A 632 -14.84 -20.33 -13.77
CA GLU A 632 -15.14 -21.22 -12.63
C GLU A 632 -15.42 -20.39 -11.37
N ASN A 633 -16.37 -20.86 -10.53
CA ASN A 633 -16.74 -20.23 -9.26
C ASN A 633 -15.62 -20.36 -8.22
N LYS A 634 -14.52 -19.60 -8.37
CA LYS A 634 -13.53 -19.42 -7.30
C LYS A 634 -14.19 -18.65 -6.15
N SER A 635 -13.87 -19.05 -4.92
CA SER A 635 -14.47 -18.53 -3.69
C SER A 635 -14.37 -17.00 -3.57
N LEU A 636 -15.22 -16.40 -2.71
CA LEU A 636 -15.30 -14.96 -2.43
C LEU A 636 -14.01 -14.42 -1.78
N GLY A 637 -12.94 -14.31 -2.57
CA GLY A 637 -11.63 -13.81 -2.15
C GLY A 637 -11.62 -12.31 -1.83
N LEU A 638 -10.59 -11.89 -1.10
CA LEU A 638 -10.40 -10.50 -0.67
C LEU A 638 -10.37 -9.53 -1.86
N ARG A 639 -9.75 -9.90 -2.99
CA ARG A 639 -9.79 -9.12 -4.25
C ARG A 639 -11.22 -8.82 -4.71
N ARG A 640 -12.11 -9.82 -4.80
CA ARG A 640 -13.51 -9.61 -5.22
C ARG A 640 -14.24 -8.64 -4.30
N ALA A 641 -14.10 -8.81 -2.98
CA ALA A 641 -14.72 -7.91 -2.00
C ALA A 641 -14.18 -6.47 -2.11
N ALA A 642 -12.87 -6.30 -2.27
CA ALA A 642 -12.22 -5.01 -2.45
C ALA A 642 -12.68 -4.29 -3.73
N CYS A 643 -12.71 -5.00 -4.87
CA CYS A 643 -13.18 -4.45 -6.15
C CYS A 643 -14.66 -4.07 -6.09
N LEU A 644 -15.53 -4.85 -5.43
CA LEU A 644 -16.95 -4.51 -5.24
C LEU A 644 -17.15 -3.24 -4.40
N CYS A 645 -16.39 -3.08 -3.32
CA CYS A 645 -16.39 -1.84 -2.54
C CYS A 645 -15.97 -0.63 -3.39
N LEU A 646 -14.89 -0.77 -4.17
CA LEU A 646 -14.39 0.30 -5.04
C LEU A 646 -15.37 0.65 -6.17
N ILE A 647 -16.00 -0.33 -6.81
CA ILE A 647 -17.05 -0.11 -7.83
C ILE A 647 -18.23 0.65 -7.23
N ALA A 648 -18.68 0.26 -6.03
CA ALA A 648 -19.75 0.97 -5.32
C ALA A 648 -19.35 2.40 -4.94
N ALA A 649 -18.11 2.62 -4.49
CA ALA A 649 -17.58 3.94 -4.18
C ALA A 649 -17.50 4.83 -5.44
N LEU A 650 -17.03 4.31 -6.57
CA LEU A 650 -17.01 5.00 -7.86
C LEU A 650 -18.43 5.38 -8.30
N TRP A 651 -19.40 4.47 -8.17
CA TRP A 651 -20.78 4.72 -8.56
C TRP A 651 -21.50 5.73 -7.66
N ASP A 652 -21.24 5.71 -6.35
CA ASP A 652 -21.84 6.68 -5.42
C ASP A 652 -21.17 8.06 -5.51
N GLY A 653 -19.84 8.10 -5.64
CA GLY A 653 -19.02 9.31 -5.45
C GLY A 653 -18.59 10.05 -6.72
N THR A 654 -18.57 9.42 -7.90
CA THR A 654 -18.06 10.05 -9.14
C THR A 654 -19.11 10.08 -10.25
N GLU A 655 -19.23 11.22 -10.93
CA GLU A 655 -20.16 11.36 -12.06
C GLU A 655 -19.61 10.71 -13.34
N ALA A 656 -18.29 10.83 -13.57
CA ALA A 656 -17.62 10.44 -14.82
C ALA A 656 -17.33 8.94 -14.95
N LEU A 657 -17.18 8.21 -13.83
CA LEU A 657 -17.03 6.75 -13.79
C LEU A 657 -18.34 6.07 -13.37
N GLY A 658 -19.22 6.72 -12.60
CA GLY A 658 -20.50 6.15 -12.18
C GLY A 658 -21.45 5.79 -13.33
N SER A 659 -21.47 6.58 -14.42
CA SER A 659 -22.23 6.25 -15.64
C SER A 659 -21.66 5.03 -16.39
N ILE A 660 -20.34 4.83 -16.33
CA ILE A 660 -19.64 3.72 -16.97
C ILE A 660 -19.83 2.45 -16.13
N VAL A 661 -19.76 2.52 -14.80
CA VAL A 661 -20.19 1.42 -13.91
C VAL A 661 -21.63 1.03 -14.19
N GLU A 662 -22.53 2.01 -14.31
CA GLU A 662 -23.92 1.75 -14.66
C GLU A 662 -24.07 1.03 -16.02
N THR A 663 -23.27 1.39 -17.02
CA THR A 663 -23.33 0.81 -18.37
C THR A 663 -22.64 -0.55 -18.49
N LEU A 664 -21.47 -0.76 -17.87
CA LEU A 664 -20.65 -1.96 -18.01
C LEU A 664 -20.88 -3.02 -16.93
N CYS A 665 -21.31 -2.62 -15.73
CA CYS A 665 -21.60 -3.56 -14.65
C CYS A 665 -23.10 -3.79 -14.52
N ILE A 666 -23.88 -2.72 -14.35
CA ILE A 666 -25.27 -2.83 -13.85
C ILE A 666 -26.26 -3.23 -14.93
N HIS A 667 -26.17 -2.64 -16.12
CA HIS A 667 -27.05 -3.02 -17.24
C HIS A 667 -26.82 -4.47 -17.68
N PRO A 668 -25.57 -4.94 -17.89
CA PRO A 668 -25.31 -6.35 -18.22
C PRO A 668 -25.79 -7.32 -17.14
N LEU A 669 -25.65 -6.98 -15.84
CA LEU A 669 -26.21 -7.81 -14.76
C LEU A 669 -27.73 -7.89 -14.77
N SER A 670 -28.43 -6.79 -15.11
CA SER A 670 -29.89 -6.81 -15.25
C SER A 670 -30.32 -7.61 -16.47
N ILE A 671 -29.68 -7.40 -17.61
CA ILE A 671 -29.97 -8.10 -18.87
C ILE A 671 -29.71 -9.59 -18.72
N ALA A 672 -28.53 -9.99 -18.24
CA ALA A 672 -28.18 -11.39 -18.04
C ALA A 672 -29.09 -12.09 -17.01
N GLY A 673 -29.49 -11.41 -15.93
CA GLY A 673 -30.48 -11.94 -14.99
C GLY A 673 -31.89 -12.06 -15.58
N GLU A 674 -32.28 -11.15 -16.48
CA GLU A 674 -33.56 -11.22 -17.19
C GLU A 674 -33.57 -12.28 -18.29
N GLU A 675 -32.46 -12.45 -19.01
CA GLU A 675 -32.26 -13.50 -20.02
C GLU A 675 -32.19 -14.89 -19.37
N ALA A 676 -31.44 -15.06 -18.28
CA ALA A 676 -31.39 -16.31 -17.52
C ALA A 676 -32.78 -16.71 -16.99
N ALA A 677 -33.54 -15.75 -16.45
CA ALA A 677 -34.91 -15.98 -15.99
C ALA A 677 -35.88 -16.33 -17.13
N GLN A 678 -35.65 -15.86 -18.36
CA GLN A 678 -36.44 -16.21 -19.55
C GLN A 678 -36.03 -17.57 -20.15
N GLN A 679 -34.74 -17.90 -20.11
CA GLN A 679 -34.17 -19.14 -20.65
C GLN A 679 -34.29 -20.33 -19.69
N GLY A 680 -34.51 -20.07 -18.39
CA GLY A 680 -34.53 -21.11 -17.35
C GLY A 680 -33.15 -21.51 -16.84
N ASP A 681 -32.09 -20.72 -17.12
CA ASP A 681 -30.74 -20.97 -16.59
C ASP A 681 -30.67 -20.55 -15.12
N MET A 682 -30.95 -21.49 -14.22
CA MET A 682 -30.94 -21.26 -12.78
C MET A 682 -29.55 -20.85 -12.28
N GLY A 683 -28.48 -21.45 -12.81
CA GLY A 683 -27.10 -21.20 -12.36
C GLY A 683 -26.60 -19.81 -12.77
N LEU A 684 -26.95 -19.31 -13.95
CA LEU A 684 -26.63 -17.93 -14.36
C LEU A 684 -27.51 -16.91 -13.62
N LEU A 685 -28.78 -17.26 -13.35
CA LEU A 685 -29.68 -16.44 -12.54
C LEU A 685 -29.19 -16.29 -11.09
N LEU A 686 -28.75 -17.36 -10.43
CA LEU A 686 -28.21 -17.33 -9.08
C LEU A 686 -26.91 -16.53 -9.00
N ARG A 687 -25.98 -16.71 -9.94
CA ARG A 687 -24.75 -15.90 -10.03
C ARG A 687 -25.06 -14.41 -10.25
N ALA A 688 -26.02 -14.07 -11.12
CA ALA A 688 -26.47 -12.69 -11.31
C ALA A 688 -27.11 -12.09 -10.03
N LEU A 689 -27.94 -12.86 -9.32
CA LEU A 689 -28.52 -12.45 -8.04
C LEU A 689 -27.45 -12.26 -6.96
N HIS A 690 -26.47 -13.17 -6.85
CA HIS A 690 -25.35 -13.03 -5.91
C HIS A 690 -24.56 -11.75 -6.16
N ALA A 691 -24.08 -11.53 -7.37
CA ALA A 691 -23.36 -10.32 -7.75
C ALA A 691 -24.21 -9.05 -7.51
N SER A 692 -25.51 -9.09 -7.78
CA SER A 692 -26.44 -7.99 -7.53
C SER A 692 -26.61 -7.68 -6.03
N LEU A 693 -26.74 -8.72 -5.19
CA LEU A 693 -26.88 -8.61 -3.73
C LEU A 693 -25.56 -8.16 -3.06
N ASP A 694 -24.43 -8.71 -3.47
CA ASP A 694 -23.10 -8.32 -2.99
C ASP A 694 -22.85 -6.82 -3.28
N LEU A 695 -23.20 -6.35 -4.49
CA LEU A 695 -23.09 -4.93 -4.82
C LEU A 695 -24.09 -4.05 -4.04
N SER A 696 -25.30 -4.55 -3.76
CA SER A 696 -26.28 -3.87 -2.91
C SER A 696 -25.90 -3.83 -1.43
N ALA A 697 -24.99 -4.70 -0.97
CA ALA A 697 -24.37 -4.57 0.35
C ALA A 697 -23.38 -3.39 0.39
N CYS A 698 -22.76 -3.04 -0.74
CA CYS A 698 -21.76 -1.98 -0.85
C CYS A 698 -22.36 -0.58 -1.14
N THR A 699 -23.47 -0.48 -1.87
CA THR A 699 -24.17 0.80 -2.16
C THR A 699 -25.69 0.73 -1.99
N LYS A 700 -26.25 1.77 -1.35
CA LYS A 700 -27.70 1.96 -1.23
C LYS A 700 -28.38 2.34 -2.55
N ARG A 701 -27.66 2.86 -3.55
CA ARG A 701 -28.22 3.20 -4.88
C ARG A 701 -28.69 1.96 -5.64
N HIS A 702 -28.02 0.82 -5.46
CA HIS A 702 -28.35 -0.40 -6.21
C HIS A 702 -29.57 -1.15 -5.67
N MET A 703 -29.87 -1.02 -4.38
CA MET A 703 -30.90 -1.79 -3.67
C MET A 703 -32.27 -1.83 -4.40
N PRO A 704 -32.82 -0.71 -4.94
CA PRO A 704 -34.09 -0.74 -5.68
C PRO A 704 -34.03 -1.40 -7.08
N ARG A 705 -32.84 -1.71 -7.60
CA ARG A 705 -32.64 -2.52 -8.81
C ARG A 705 -32.42 -3.99 -8.46
N SER A 706 -31.59 -4.31 -7.46
CA SER A 706 -31.46 -5.67 -6.95
C SER A 706 -32.80 -6.25 -6.48
N LEU A 707 -33.62 -5.47 -5.76
CA LEU A 707 -34.97 -5.91 -5.40
C LEU A 707 -35.88 -6.16 -6.61
N ARG A 708 -35.70 -5.44 -7.73
CA ARG A 708 -36.48 -5.68 -8.95
C ARG A 708 -36.02 -6.92 -9.71
N LEU A 709 -34.70 -7.15 -9.79
CA LEU A 709 -34.12 -8.40 -10.26
C LEU A 709 -34.61 -9.57 -9.41
N LEU A 710 -34.59 -9.44 -8.09
CA LEU A 710 -35.00 -10.49 -7.16
C LEU A 710 -36.52 -10.73 -7.18
N GLN A 711 -37.34 -9.70 -7.32
CA GLN A 711 -38.78 -9.82 -7.57
C GLN A 711 -39.07 -10.51 -8.90
N ARG A 712 -38.31 -10.21 -9.96
CA ARG A 712 -38.45 -10.86 -11.27
C ARG A 712 -37.99 -12.32 -11.25
N ALA A 713 -36.87 -12.62 -10.58
CA ALA A 713 -36.39 -13.98 -10.36
C ALA A 713 -37.38 -14.80 -9.54
N ALA A 714 -37.90 -14.24 -8.43
CA ALA A 714 -38.94 -14.88 -7.63
C ALA A 714 -40.25 -15.08 -8.41
N ALA A 715 -40.61 -14.15 -9.29
CA ALA A 715 -41.76 -14.31 -10.19
C ALA A 715 -41.52 -15.37 -11.26
N ALA A 716 -40.32 -15.47 -11.84
CA ALA A 716 -39.95 -16.52 -12.80
C ALA A 716 -39.95 -17.91 -12.15
N LEU A 717 -39.37 -18.02 -10.94
CA LEU A 717 -39.44 -19.22 -10.09
C LEU A 717 -40.88 -19.61 -9.72
N ALA A 718 -41.78 -18.64 -9.56
CA ALA A 718 -43.18 -18.89 -9.20
C ALA A 718 -44.11 -19.14 -10.41
N ALA A 719 -43.70 -18.77 -11.62
CA ALA A 719 -44.57 -18.76 -12.82
C ALA A 719 -44.09 -19.68 -13.97
N GLY A 720 -42.88 -20.24 -13.90
CA GLY A 720 -42.23 -20.94 -15.02
C GLY A 720 -41.54 -22.26 -14.65
N PRO A 721 -41.00 -22.99 -15.64
CA PRO A 721 -40.59 -24.38 -15.55
C PRO A 721 -39.23 -24.60 -14.84
N LEU A 722 -38.81 -23.67 -14.00
CA LEU A 722 -37.68 -23.84 -13.10
C LEU A 722 -38.06 -24.91 -12.07
N SER A 723 -37.74 -26.16 -12.39
CA SER A 723 -37.75 -27.26 -11.43
C SER A 723 -36.95 -26.86 -10.18
N SER A 724 -37.25 -27.49 -9.04
CA SER A 724 -36.37 -27.45 -7.87
C SER A 724 -34.90 -27.58 -8.27
N PRO A 725 -33.97 -26.84 -7.64
CA PRO A 725 -32.55 -26.80 -8.02
C PRO A 725 -32.05 -28.22 -8.32
N GLN A 726 -31.55 -28.42 -9.54
CA GLN A 726 -31.30 -29.76 -10.07
C GLN A 726 -30.00 -30.35 -9.51
N THR A 727 -29.10 -29.48 -9.06
CA THR A 727 -27.83 -29.82 -8.43
C THR A 727 -27.79 -29.34 -6.97
N ALA A 728 -27.01 -30.02 -6.13
CA ALA A 728 -26.79 -29.59 -4.74
C ALA A 728 -26.19 -28.17 -4.69
N SER A 729 -25.28 -27.85 -5.62
CA SER A 729 -24.70 -26.51 -5.79
C SER A 729 -25.73 -25.43 -6.10
N GLU A 730 -26.73 -25.69 -6.95
CA GLU A 730 -27.83 -24.72 -7.17
C GLU A 730 -28.69 -24.54 -5.91
N ALA A 731 -28.88 -25.59 -5.10
CA ALA A 731 -29.65 -25.51 -3.87
C ALA A 731 -28.90 -24.70 -2.80
N GLU A 732 -27.59 -24.89 -2.69
CA GLU A 732 -26.70 -24.11 -1.81
C GLU A 732 -26.61 -22.64 -2.24
N GLU A 733 -26.40 -22.35 -3.52
CA GLU A 733 -26.42 -20.97 -4.05
C GLU A 733 -27.80 -20.32 -3.83
N ALA A 734 -28.91 -21.03 -4.06
CA ALA A 734 -30.26 -20.52 -3.81
C ALA A 734 -30.50 -20.21 -2.32
N LEU A 735 -30.05 -21.08 -1.40
CA LEU A 735 -30.11 -20.84 0.04
C LEU A 735 -29.25 -19.63 0.44
N LEU A 736 -28.05 -19.49 -0.13
CA LEU A 736 -27.17 -18.34 0.11
C LEU A 736 -27.76 -17.03 -0.46
N VAL A 737 -28.46 -17.07 -1.60
CA VAL A 737 -29.23 -15.92 -2.13
C VAL A 737 -30.33 -15.52 -1.15
N VAL A 738 -31.09 -16.48 -0.62
CA VAL A 738 -32.13 -16.23 0.40
C VAL A 738 -31.51 -15.64 1.66
N PHE A 739 -30.42 -16.21 2.18
CA PHE A 739 -29.71 -15.70 3.36
C PHE A 739 -29.23 -14.26 3.16
N LYS A 740 -28.55 -13.96 2.04
CA LYS A 740 -28.10 -12.60 1.67
C LYS A 740 -29.29 -11.64 1.59
N SER A 741 -30.41 -12.07 1.03
CA SER A 741 -31.64 -11.28 0.92
C SER A 741 -32.28 -10.98 2.28
N CYS A 742 -32.35 -11.98 3.17
CA CYS A 742 -32.85 -11.81 4.53
C CYS A 742 -31.97 -10.84 5.33
N ALA A 743 -30.65 -11.01 5.31
CA ALA A 743 -29.73 -10.12 6.01
C ALA A 743 -29.73 -8.68 5.45
N LEU A 744 -29.96 -8.49 4.13
CA LEU A 744 -30.23 -7.17 3.55
C LEU A 744 -31.59 -6.57 3.93
N SER A 745 -32.57 -7.40 4.30
CA SER A 745 -33.92 -6.98 4.70
C SER A 745 -34.03 -6.55 6.17
N ILE A 746 -33.18 -7.09 7.06
CA ILE A 746 -33.15 -6.75 8.50
C ILE A 746 -32.84 -5.25 8.68
N PRO A 747 -33.64 -4.48 9.46
CA PRO A 747 -33.40 -3.07 9.71
C PRO A 747 -32.02 -2.76 10.31
N ALA A 748 -31.42 -1.64 9.93
CA ALA A 748 -30.05 -1.29 10.35
C ALA A 748 -29.87 -1.19 11.88
N CYS A 749 -30.91 -0.82 12.63
CA CYS A 749 -30.90 -0.80 14.09
C CYS A 749 -30.77 -2.20 14.73
N TRP A 750 -31.17 -3.27 14.04
CA TRP A 750 -31.00 -4.66 14.52
C TRP A 750 -29.61 -5.22 14.18
N ARG A 751 -28.91 -4.67 13.16
CA ARG A 751 -27.54 -5.05 12.80
C ARG A 751 -26.46 -4.47 13.72
N ALA A 752 -26.84 -3.61 14.66
CA ALA A 752 -25.94 -2.97 15.63
C ALA A 752 -25.77 -3.76 16.94
N LEU A 753 -26.51 -4.87 17.12
CA LEU A 753 -26.27 -5.81 18.21
C LEU A 753 -24.93 -6.54 17.99
N PRO A 754 -24.04 -6.62 19.00
CA PRO A 754 -22.83 -7.42 18.90
C PRO A 754 -23.19 -8.91 18.74
N PRO A 755 -22.34 -9.73 18.09
CA PRO A 755 -22.58 -11.16 17.98
C PRO A 755 -22.64 -11.80 19.37
N ILE A 756 -23.72 -12.53 19.65
CA ILE A 756 -23.90 -13.30 20.88
C ILE A 756 -23.09 -14.59 20.75
N ASN A 757 -21.77 -14.48 20.92
CA ASN A 757 -20.88 -15.64 20.96
C ASN A 757 -20.54 -16.00 22.41
N CYS A 758 -20.86 -17.26 22.76
CA CYS A 758 -20.39 -18.00 23.93
C CYS A 758 -20.76 -17.45 25.31
N ILE A 759 -22.02 -17.69 25.70
CA ILE A 759 -22.33 -18.00 27.11
C ILE A 759 -21.60 -19.32 27.43
N CYS A 760 -20.43 -19.25 28.07
CA CYS A 760 -19.85 -20.42 28.71
C CYS A 760 -20.62 -20.70 30.02
N SER A 761 -21.62 -21.57 29.95
CA SER A 761 -22.31 -22.10 31.12
C SER A 761 -21.38 -23.02 31.92
N SER A 762 -20.58 -22.44 32.82
CA SER A 762 -19.81 -23.18 33.81
C SER A 762 -20.66 -23.41 35.06
N ASP A 763 -21.44 -24.50 35.07
CA ASP A 763 -22.12 -24.98 36.27
C ASP A 763 -21.11 -25.43 37.33
N LYS A 764 -20.87 -24.60 38.35
CA LYS A 764 -20.39 -25.05 39.67
C LYS A 764 -21.04 -24.27 40.80
N ASN A 765 -22.02 -24.91 41.44
CA ASN A 765 -22.43 -24.58 42.80
C ASN A 765 -21.25 -24.84 43.77
N GLY A 766 -20.95 -23.87 44.63
CA GLY A 766 -19.96 -23.97 45.70
C GLY A 766 -19.97 -22.70 46.54
N ALA A 767 -20.37 -22.80 47.81
CA ALA A 767 -20.83 -21.64 48.59
C ALA A 767 -19.76 -21.02 49.52
N ALA A 768 -20.07 -19.78 49.92
CA ALA A 768 -19.73 -19.10 51.18
C ALA A 768 -18.43 -18.26 51.31
N THR A 769 -18.64 -16.93 51.45
CA THR A 769 -18.04 -15.99 52.44
C THR A 769 -16.50 -15.82 52.48
N VAL A 770 -15.91 -14.61 52.43
CA VAL A 770 -16.05 -13.45 53.34
C VAL A 770 -15.57 -12.14 52.66
N ASP A 771 -15.98 -10.99 53.22
CA ASP A 771 -15.72 -9.58 52.88
C ASP A 771 -14.34 -9.14 52.32
N GLY A 772 -14.35 -8.04 51.55
CA GLY A 772 -13.13 -7.31 51.15
C GLY A 772 -13.37 -6.19 50.13
N ALA A 773 -14.05 -5.10 50.51
CA ALA A 773 -14.37 -4.01 49.59
C ALA A 773 -13.17 -3.11 49.21
N ALA A 774 -12.95 -2.91 47.90
CA ALA A 774 -12.17 -1.79 47.37
C ALA A 774 -12.69 -1.37 45.99
N ALA A 775 -13.28 -0.17 45.89
CA ALA A 775 -13.78 0.36 44.63
C ALA A 775 -12.68 1.04 43.82
N CYS A 776 -12.50 0.65 42.56
CA CYS A 776 -11.75 1.40 41.55
C CYS A 776 -12.49 1.28 40.20
N GLY A 777 -12.73 2.42 39.54
CA GLY A 777 -13.69 2.52 38.46
C GLY A 777 -13.24 1.90 37.13
N THR A 778 -14.12 1.10 36.53
CA THR A 778 -14.04 0.72 35.11
C THR A 778 -14.38 1.93 34.23
N GLY A 779 -13.34 2.62 33.76
CA GLY A 779 -13.49 3.75 32.83
C GLY A 779 -14.02 3.32 31.46
N ALA A 780 -14.99 4.06 30.93
CA ALA A 780 -15.52 3.87 29.58
C ALA A 780 -14.42 4.08 28.53
N HIS A 781 -14.13 3.06 27.72
CA HIS A 781 -13.05 3.11 26.73
C HIS A 781 -13.37 2.53 25.34
N SER A 782 -14.61 2.05 25.11
CA SER A 782 -15.07 1.44 23.86
C SER A 782 -15.54 2.44 22.79
N ASP A 783 -16.11 3.57 23.19
CA ASP A 783 -17.04 4.31 22.33
C ASP A 783 -16.38 5.30 21.37
N LEU A 784 -15.06 5.53 21.50
CA LEU A 784 -14.32 6.43 20.61
C LEU A 784 -14.01 5.80 19.23
N TRP A 785 -14.11 4.47 19.10
CA TRP A 785 -13.75 3.73 17.87
C TRP A 785 -14.91 3.55 16.89
N THR A 786 -16.16 3.70 17.34
CA THR A 786 -17.34 3.59 16.46
C THR A 786 -17.54 4.84 15.59
N ALA A 787 -17.20 6.02 16.10
CA ALA A 787 -17.27 7.29 15.36
C ALA A 787 -16.23 7.44 14.23
N GLY A 788 -15.20 6.56 14.19
CA GLY A 788 -14.07 6.65 13.27
C GLY A 788 -13.95 5.51 12.24
N ARG A 789 -14.94 4.61 12.12
CA ARG A 789 -14.82 3.47 11.20
C ARG A 789 -14.74 3.91 9.74
N CYS A 790 -13.74 3.39 9.03
CA CYS A 790 -13.59 3.57 7.59
C CYS A 790 -14.82 3.03 6.83
N PRO A 791 -15.41 3.79 5.88
CA PRO A 791 -16.50 3.30 5.04
C PRO A 791 -16.18 1.97 4.34
N PHE A 792 -14.94 1.80 3.88
CA PHE A 792 -14.45 0.59 3.21
C PHE A 792 -14.47 -0.62 4.16
N MET A 793 -14.00 -0.44 5.40
CA MET A 793 -14.06 -1.50 6.41
C MET A 793 -15.51 -1.82 6.82
N ALA A 794 -16.42 -0.84 6.83
CA ALA A 794 -17.83 -1.09 7.10
C ALA A 794 -18.52 -1.87 5.95
N ARG A 795 -18.16 -1.59 4.69
CA ARG A 795 -18.61 -2.39 3.53
C ARG A 795 -18.03 -3.80 3.55
N LEU A 796 -16.72 -3.94 3.78
CA LEU A 796 -16.05 -5.25 3.89
C LEU A 796 -16.57 -6.09 5.06
N GLU A 797 -16.82 -5.48 6.23
CA GLU A 797 -17.46 -6.17 7.36
C GLU A 797 -18.90 -6.58 7.03
N GLY A 798 -19.59 -5.77 6.22
CA GLY A 798 -20.86 -6.15 5.61
C GLY A 798 -20.71 -7.41 4.76
N LEU A 799 -19.79 -7.40 3.80
CA LEU A 799 -19.50 -8.54 2.90
C LEU A 799 -19.05 -9.80 3.65
N SER A 800 -18.16 -9.68 4.64
CA SER A 800 -17.63 -10.84 5.38
C SER A 800 -18.72 -11.57 6.18
N LYS A 801 -19.70 -10.84 6.73
CA LYS A 801 -20.89 -11.42 7.39
C LYS A 801 -21.77 -12.25 6.45
N PHE A 802 -21.64 -12.09 5.13
CA PHE A 802 -22.29 -12.95 4.14
C PHE A 802 -21.42 -14.13 3.68
N CYS A 803 -20.12 -14.15 3.95
CA CYS A 803 -19.21 -15.23 3.56
C CYS A 803 -19.12 -16.33 4.63
N CYS A 804 -19.10 -15.97 5.93
CA CYS A 804 -18.89 -16.94 7.02
C CYS A 804 -20.11 -17.83 7.34
N ALA A 805 -21.20 -17.78 6.56
CA ALA A 805 -22.43 -18.52 6.83
C ALA A 805 -22.47 -19.92 6.18
N SER A 806 -21.40 -20.33 5.48
CA SER A 806 -21.41 -21.52 4.62
C SER A 806 -20.76 -22.79 5.20
N GLU A 807 -20.00 -22.69 6.30
CA GLU A 807 -19.14 -23.81 6.76
C GLU A 807 -19.74 -24.59 7.96
N ASP A 808 -20.64 -23.99 8.75
CA ASP A 808 -21.33 -24.67 9.87
C ASP A 808 -22.67 -25.30 9.41
N GLY A 809 -22.58 -26.54 8.90
CA GLY A 809 -23.67 -27.27 8.22
C GLY A 809 -24.84 -27.78 9.08
N SER A 810 -25.46 -26.97 9.95
CA SER A 810 -26.66 -27.38 10.69
C SER A 810 -27.75 -26.30 10.86
N TRP A 811 -28.38 -25.88 9.76
CA TRP A 811 -29.54 -24.97 9.79
C TRP A 811 -30.86 -25.67 9.41
N GLN A 812 -31.42 -26.46 10.32
CA GLN A 812 -32.80 -26.97 10.20
C GLN A 812 -33.84 -25.90 10.58
N PHE A 813 -34.01 -24.88 9.74
CA PHE A 813 -35.13 -23.93 9.88
C PHE A 813 -36.27 -24.27 8.92
N SER A 814 -37.44 -24.61 9.48
CA SER A 814 -38.64 -24.85 8.68
C SER A 814 -39.12 -23.54 8.03
N GLY A 815 -39.10 -23.46 6.70
CA GLY A 815 -39.28 -22.20 5.94
C GLY A 815 -40.69 -21.56 5.97
N ARG A 816 -41.66 -22.10 6.72
CA ARG A 816 -43.06 -21.63 6.72
C ARG A 816 -43.30 -20.28 7.42
N PRO A 817 -42.69 -19.96 8.58
CA PRO A 817 -42.94 -18.67 9.26
C PRO A 817 -42.32 -17.47 8.52
N VAL A 818 -41.11 -17.65 7.96
CA VAL A 818 -40.35 -16.57 7.31
C VAL A 818 -41.00 -16.13 6.00
N ALA A 819 -41.54 -17.07 5.21
CA ALA A 819 -42.29 -16.76 3.99
C ALA A 819 -43.57 -15.95 4.28
N ALA A 820 -44.26 -16.24 5.38
CA ALA A 820 -45.45 -15.50 5.80
C ALA A 820 -45.12 -14.06 6.22
N ALA A 821 -44.06 -13.88 7.02
CA ALA A 821 -43.59 -12.56 7.45
C ALA A 821 -43.13 -11.68 6.26
N LEU A 822 -42.38 -12.25 5.31
CA LEU A 822 -41.98 -11.55 4.07
C LEU A 822 -43.20 -11.15 3.21
N ALA A 823 -44.26 -11.96 3.19
CA ALA A 823 -45.49 -11.64 2.47
C ALA A 823 -46.33 -10.53 3.13
N GLU A 824 -46.22 -10.28 4.44
CA GLU A 824 -46.80 -9.09 5.09
C GLU A 824 -45.93 -7.84 4.89
N GLU A 825 -44.62 -7.93 5.12
CA GLU A 825 -43.67 -6.84 4.90
C GLU A 825 -43.75 -6.29 3.47
N ALA A 826 -43.84 -7.18 2.47
CA ALA A 826 -44.00 -6.80 1.07
C ALA A 826 -45.32 -6.09 0.76
N ARG A 827 -46.42 -6.42 1.48
CA ARG A 827 -47.71 -5.73 1.35
C ARG A 827 -47.67 -4.35 2.00
N SER A 828 -47.01 -4.22 3.16
CA SER A 828 -46.80 -2.95 3.85
C SER A 828 -46.00 -1.95 2.99
N ARG A 829 -44.84 -2.37 2.47
CA ARG A 829 -43.99 -1.50 1.62
C ARG A 829 -44.62 -1.10 0.28
N LEU A 830 -45.62 -1.84 -0.21
CA LEU A 830 -46.35 -1.51 -1.45
C LEU A 830 -47.37 -0.38 -1.24
N VAL A 831 -47.82 -0.15 0.00
CA VAL A 831 -48.61 1.03 0.39
C VAL A 831 -47.68 2.24 0.54
N GLU A 832 -46.57 2.10 1.27
CA GLU A 832 -45.57 3.16 1.48
C GLU A 832 -44.98 3.68 0.15
N LEU A 833 -44.74 2.79 -0.83
CA LEU A 833 -44.32 3.18 -2.18
C LEU A 833 -45.36 3.96 -3.00
N LYS A 834 -46.65 3.91 -2.65
CA LYS A 834 -47.68 4.76 -3.27
C LYS A 834 -47.63 6.17 -2.66
N GLU A 835 -47.51 6.28 -1.35
CA GLU A 835 -47.36 7.57 -0.65
C GLU A 835 -46.06 8.29 -1.05
N LEU A 836 -44.95 7.56 -1.20
CA LEU A 836 -43.69 8.10 -1.71
C LEU A 836 -43.74 8.53 -3.19
N ARG A 837 -44.67 8.00 -4.00
CA ARG A 837 -44.91 8.49 -5.37
C ARG A 837 -45.74 9.76 -5.38
N GLN A 838 -46.72 9.89 -4.47
CA GLN A 838 -47.55 11.07 -4.33
C GLN A 838 -46.74 12.27 -3.81
N THR A 839 -46.02 12.09 -2.70
CA THR A 839 -45.10 13.13 -2.17
C THR A 839 -43.99 13.50 -3.16
N ARG A 840 -43.50 12.58 -4.00
CA ARG A 840 -42.55 12.90 -5.07
C ARG A 840 -43.16 13.70 -6.23
N ALA A 841 -44.46 13.59 -6.48
CA ALA A 841 -45.16 14.44 -7.45
C ALA A 841 -45.34 15.87 -6.89
N GLU A 842 -45.70 15.98 -5.62
CA GLU A 842 -45.81 17.26 -4.90
C GLU A 842 -44.44 17.98 -4.81
N ALA A 843 -43.37 17.23 -4.48
CA ALA A 843 -42.01 17.75 -4.45
C ALA A 843 -41.51 18.23 -5.83
N LYS A 844 -41.95 17.59 -6.94
CA LYS A 844 -41.64 18.08 -8.30
C LYS A 844 -42.32 19.41 -8.61
N ASN A 845 -43.59 19.59 -8.21
CA ASN A 845 -44.29 20.86 -8.37
C ASN A 845 -43.66 21.97 -7.49
N SER A 846 -43.25 21.64 -6.27
CA SER A 846 -42.52 22.57 -5.40
C SER A 846 -41.14 22.94 -5.95
N ALA A 847 -40.39 21.97 -6.50
CA ALA A 847 -39.09 22.21 -7.13
C ALA A 847 -39.20 23.08 -8.40
N ALA A 848 -40.26 22.92 -9.20
CA ALA A 848 -40.53 23.79 -10.35
C ALA A 848 -40.77 25.25 -9.91
N GLN A 849 -41.55 25.47 -8.85
CA GLN A 849 -41.75 26.80 -8.27
C GLN A 849 -40.47 27.37 -7.63
N ALA A 850 -39.62 26.54 -7.04
CA ALA A 850 -38.32 26.95 -6.49
C ALA A 850 -37.31 27.35 -7.59
N ALA A 851 -37.25 26.59 -8.68
CA ALA A 851 -36.41 26.92 -9.85
C ALA A 851 -36.80 28.27 -10.47
N GLN A 852 -38.11 28.56 -10.54
CA GLN A 852 -38.63 29.83 -11.03
C GLN A 852 -38.29 31.03 -10.12
N ARG A 853 -38.04 30.80 -8.82
CA ARG A 853 -37.54 31.83 -7.87
C ARG A 853 -36.01 31.99 -7.95
N LEU A 854 -35.27 30.92 -8.16
CA LEU A 854 -33.80 30.95 -8.28
C LEU A 854 -33.31 31.68 -9.54
N ALA A 855 -34.09 31.61 -10.63
CA ALA A 855 -33.79 32.35 -11.86
C ALA A 855 -33.72 33.88 -11.65
N VAL A 856 -34.46 34.41 -10.66
CA VAL A 856 -34.50 35.85 -10.34
C VAL A 856 -33.35 36.28 -9.41
N THR A 857 -32.63 35.34 -8.80
CA THR A 857 -31.55 35.63 -7.83
C THR A 857 -30.12 35.51 -8.38
N ASN A 858 -29.93 34.94 -9.56
CA ASN A 858 -28.58 34.68 -10.10
C ASN A 858 -27.83 35.97 -10.49
N GLU A 859 -28.49 36.96 -11.09
CA GLU A 859 -27.86 38.25 -11.44
C GLU A 859 -27.35 39.02 -10.21
N ALA A 860 -27.95 38.82 -9.03
CA ALA A 860 -27.51 39.44 -7.79
C ALA A 860 -26.27 38.75 -7.17
N HIS A 861 -25.95 37.52 -7.56
CA HIS A 861 -24.90 36.72 -6.92
C HIS A 861 -23.53 36.85 -7.61
N GLU A 862 -23.49 37.10 -8.93
CA GLU A 862 -22.23 37.24 -9.68
C GLU A 862 -21.44 38.47 -9.21
N VAL A 863 -22.09 39.61 -9.00
CA VAL A 863 -21.45 40.85 -8.49
C VAL A 863 -20.84 40.67 -7.10
N LYS A 864 -21.45 39.82 -6.24
CA LYS A 864 -20.96 39.56 -4.89
C LYS A 864 -19.78 38.57 -4.84
N THR A 865 -19.65 37.72 -5.87
CA THR A 865 -18.63 36.67 -5.92
C THR A 865 -17.26 37.22 -6.33
N ALA A 866 -17.21 38.27 -7.16
CA ALA A 866 -15.97 38.97 -7.52
C ALA A 866 -15.26 39.64 -6.31
N ALA A 867 -16.02 40.14 -5.34
CA ALA A 867 -15.47 40.80 -4.14
C ALA A 867 -14.86 39.82 -3.12
N LEU A 868 -15.33 38.56 -3.09
CA LEU A 868 -14.86 37.55 -2.13
C LEU A 868 -13.53 36.88 -2.52
N TYR A 869 -13.08 37.01 -3.77
CA TYR A 869 -11.88 36.32 -4.26
C TYR A 869 -10.55 36.92 -3.77
N TYR A 870 -10.54 38.19 -3.32
CA TYR A 870 -9.33 38.88 -2.82
C TYR A 870 -9.17 38.89 -1.29
N ALA A 871 -10.24 38.63 -0.53
CA ALA A 871 -10.20 38.64 0.94
C ALA A 871 -9.32 37.54 1.59
N PRO A 872 -9.26 36.28 1.08
CA PRO A 872 -8.49 35.21 1.73
C PRO A 872 -6.97 35.47 1.75
N CYS A 873 -6.41 35.96 0.65
CA CYS A 873 -4.96 36.21 0.54
C CYS A 873 -4.47 37.30 1.53
N SER A 874 -5.28 38.33 1.79
CA SER A 874 -4.95 39.38 2.75
C SER A 874 -4.82 38.84 4.19
N MET A 875 -5.75 37.96 4.60
CA MET A 875 -5.70 37.36 5.94
C MET A 875 -4.52 36.40 6.13
N GLU A 876 -4.17 35.63 5.10
CA GLU A 876 -3.08 34.67 5.19
C GLU A 876 -1.70 35.36 5.23
N VAL A 877 -1.50 36.44 4.47
CA VAL A 877 -0.30 37.30 4.57
C VAL A 877 -0.17 37.92 5.97
N ASN A 878 -1.28 38.39 6.55
CA ASN A 878 -1.28 38.94 7.91
C ASN A 878 -0.95 37.88 8.97
N ARG A 879 -1.44 36.63 8.83
CA ARG A 879 -1.06 35.52 9.72
C ARG A 879 0.41 35.16 9.63
N ILE A 880 0.99 35.13 8.43
CA ILE A 880 2.42 34.84 8.23
C ILE A 880 3.28 35.94 8.86
N ARG A 881 2.90 37.21 8.67
CA ARG A 881 3.55 38.36 9.32
C ARG A 881 3.48 38.26 10.84
N GLU A 882 2.30 37.99 11.40
CA GLU A 882 2.11 37.87 12.85
C GLU A 882 2.86 36.66 13.44
N ALA A 883 3.01 35.57 12.68
CA ALA A 883 3.83 34.43 13.07
C ALA A 883 5.33 34.78 13.10
N ALA A 884 5.83 35.54 12.11
CA ALA A 884 7.20 36.02 12.09
C ALA A 884 7.49 36.97 13.27
N GLU A 885 6.61 37.94 13.53
CA GLU A 885 6.73 38.86 14.68
C GLU A 885 6.68 38.13 16.03
N ARG A 886 5.89 37.06 16.17
CA ARG A 886 5.91 36.20 17.37
C ARG A 886 7.24 35.45 17.52
N GLN A 887 7.82 34.96 16.43
CA GLN A 887 9.08 34.24 16.45
C GLN A 887 10.26 35.17 16.80
N GLU A 888 10.26 36.41 16.30
CA GLU A 888 11.21 37.46 16.67
C GLU A 888 11.14 37.80 18.16
N ARG A 889 9.92 37.99 18.71
CA ARG A 889 9.72 38.24 20.15
C ARG A 889 10.22 37.07 21.02
N LEU A 890 10.02 35.83 20.59
CA LEU A 890 10.56 34.64 21.27
C LEU A 890 12.09 34.59 21.23
N HIS A 891 12.71 34.99 20.12
CA HIS A 891 14.17 35.08 20.03
C HIS A 891 14.72 36.16 20.97
N SER A 892 14.14 37.36 20.95
CA SER A 892 14.52 38.47 21.83
C SER A 892 14.37 38.11 23.32
N ALA A 893 13.27 37.46 23.70
CA ALA A 893 13.06 37.00 25.08
C ALA A 893 14.09 35.92 25.51
N LYS A 894 14.46 35.01 24.61
CA LYS A 894 15.51 34.01 24.86
C LYS A 894 16.89 34.65 25.04
N GLU A 895 17.19 35.66 24.24
CA GLU A 895 18.44 36.42 24.30
C GLU A 895 18.53 37.29 25.57
N GLN A 896 17.43 37.90 26.00
CA GLN A 896 17.34 38.59 27.29
C GLN A 896 17.61 37.63 28.45
N ARG A 897 16.97 36.45 28.46
CA ARG A 897 17.19 35.43 29.50
C ARG A 897 18.65 34.95 29.57
N LEU A 898 19.28 34.69 28.42
CA LEU A 898 20.71 34.31 28.38
C LEU A 898 21.61 35.44 28.91
N ASN A 899 21.29 36.70 28.62
CA ASN A 899 22.00 37.85 29.19
C ASN A 899 21.80 37.99 30.71
N GLU A 900 20.62 37.67 31.23
CA GLU A 900 20.35 37.66 32.68
C GLU A 900 21.10 36.53 33.40
N GLU A 901 21.08 35.31 32.84
CA GLU A 901 21.85 34.17 33.35
C GLU A 901 23.37 34.47 33.32
N ALA A 902 23.88 35.09 32.25
CA ALA A 902 25.26 35.56 32.18
C ALA A 902 25.61 36.64 33.22
N ARG A 903 24.71 37.60 33.50
CA ARG A 903 24.90 38.58 34.58
C ARG A 903 24.88 37.92 35.96
N LYS A 904 24.03 36.92 36.18
CA LYS A 904 23.97 36.16 37.44
C LYS A 904 25.29 35.44 37.73
N LEU A 905 25.80 34.71 36.74
CA LEU A 905 27.08 34.00 36.84
C LEU A 905 28.27 34.94 37.10
N ARG A 906 28.27 36.16 36.53
CA ARG A 906 29.31 37.18 36.85
C ARG A 906 29.27 37.61 38.32
N ARG A 907 28.08 37.88 38.87
CA ARG A 907 27.94 38.23 40.31
C ARG A 907 28.38 37.08 41.22
N GLU A 908 28.01 35.84 40.87
CA GLU A 908 28.43 34.65 41.63
C GLU A 908 29.96 34.50 41.62
N LEU A 909 30.61 34.70 40.46
CA LEU A 909 32.07 34.73 40.36
C LEU A 909 32.71 35.86 41.19
N GLU A 910 32.15 37.07 41.16
CA GLU A 910 32.62 38.21 41.96
C GLU A 910 32.52 37.93 43.47
N THR A 911 31.45 37.28 43.93
CA THR A 911 31.30 36.90 45.35
C THR A 911 32.28 35.81 45.78
N GLU A 912 32.55 34.80 44.94
CA GLU A 912 33.56 33.78 45.26
C GLU A 912 34.99 34.35 45.25
N GLN A 913 35.30 35.26 44.32
CA GLN A 913 36.58 36.00 44.36
C GLN A 913 36.71 36.85 45.63
N GLN A 914 35.61 37.45 46.11
CA GLN A 914 35.62 38.23 47.34
C GLN A 914 35.87 37.35 48.58
N LYS A 915 35.20 36.20 48.70
CA LYS A 915 35.48 35.20 49.73
C LYS A 915 36.94 34.73 49.70
N GLY A 916 37.50 34.53 48.51
CA GLY A 916 38.91 34.18 48.32
C GLY A 916 39.85 35.23 48.89
N ARG A 917 39.57 36.53 48.67
CA ARG A 917 40.35 37.64 49.26
C ARG A 917 40.23 37.70 50.78
N GLU A 918 39.02 37.49 51.32
CA GLU A 918 38.76 37.47 52.76
C GLU A 918 39.51 36.33 53.47
N LEU A 919 39.52 35.13 52.86
CA LEU A 919 40.25 33.97 53.37
C LEU A 919 41.77 34.20 53.38
N VAL A 920 42.32 34.84 52.34
CA VAL A 920 43.75 35.24 52.30
C VAL A 920 44.07 36.26 53.40
N ALA A 921 43.20 37.24 53.63
CA ALA A 921 43.36 38.22 54.71
C ALA A 921 43.19 37.60 56.12
N GLU A 922 42.48 36.48 56.26
CA GLU A 922 42.43 35.69 57.50
C GLU A 922 43.72 34.89 57.72
N PHE A 923 44.24 34.23 56.67
CA PHE A 923 45.54 33.55 56.75
C PHE A 923 46.69 34.50 57.09
N GLN A 924 46.70 35.72 56.54
CA GLN A 924 47.71 36.73 56.90
C GLN A 924 47.64 37.07 58.39
N ARG A 925 46.44 37.39 58.92
CA ARG A 925 46.26 37.67 60.36
C ARG A 925 46.70 36.50 61.27
N LEU A 926 46.50 35.26 60.83
CA LEU A 926 46.96 34.06 61.56
C LEU A 926 48.49 33.88 61.51
N LEU A 927 49.15 34.34 60.44
CA LEU A 927 50.62 34.39 60.35
C LEU A 927 51.16 35.49 61.26
N ASP A 928 50.62 36.71 61.15
CA ASP A 928 51.03 37.86 61.97
C ASP A 928 50.92 37.55 63.48
N ALA A 929 49.79 36.94 63.91
CA ALA A 929 49.59 36.52 65.30
C ALA A 929 50.53 35.39 65.75
N LYS A 930 50.98 34.53 64.83
CA LYS A 930 52.02 33.52 65.12
C LYS A 930 53.39 34.17 65.27
N GLU A 931 53.73 35.15 64.45
CA GLU A 931 54.98 35.90 64.54
C GLU A 931 55.05 36.71 65.85
N GLU A 932 53.94 37.34 66.26
CA GLU A 932 53.82 38.02 67.56
C GLU A 932 53.96 37.04 68.75
N ALA A 933 53.36 35.84 68.66
CA ALA A 933 53.52 34.79 69.67
C ALA A 933 54.96 34.26 69.76
N ILE A 934 55.67 34.16 68.62
CA ILE A 934 57.09 33.81 68.58
C ILE A 934 57.94 34.93 69.19
N ALA A 935 57.66 36.18 68.87
CA ALA A 935 58.38 37.34 69.40
C ALA A 935 58.21 37.47 70.93
N THR A 936 57.00 37.26 71.45
CA THR A 936 56.75 37.24 72.91
C THR A 936 57.43 36.05 73.60
N LEU A 937 57.44 34.85 73.00
CA LEU A 937 58.22 33.72 73.52
C LEU A 937 59.72 34.00 73.52
N GLN A 938 60.26 34.64 72.48
CA GLN A 938 61.66 35.07 72.43
C GLN A 938 61.98 36.16 73.47
N SER A 939 61.07 37.11 73.70
CA SER A 939 61.21 38.11 74.77
C SER A 939 61.24 37.45 76.15
N ASN A 940 60.32 36.53 76.43
CA ASN A 940 60.26 35.78 77.68
C ASN A 940 61.51 34.91 77.92
N LEU A 941 62.12 34.39 76.85
CA LEU A 941 63.41 33.68 76.91
C LEU A 941 64.60 34.64 77.13
N GLY A 942 64.54 35.85 76.58
CA GLY A 942 65.55 36.90 76.78
C GLY A 942 65.51 37.55 78.18
N GLU A 943 64.34 37.60 78.82
CA GLU A 943 64.16 38.21 80.15
C GLU A 943 64.73 37.40 81.33
N GLY A 944 65.31 36.22 81.06
CA GLY A 944 66.34 35.65 81.95
C GLY A 944 65.95 35.42 83.41
N ARG A 945 64.67 35.11 83.70
CA ARG A 945 64.29 34.65 85.05
C ARG A 945 64.90 33.29 85.33
N THR A 946 65.94 33.27 86.14
CA THR A 946 66.62 32.07 86.61
C THR A 946 65.63 31.13 87.33
N PRO A 947 65.34 29.93 86.80
CA PRO A 947 64.57 28.95 87.55
C PRO A 947 65.42 28.45 88.72
N HIS A 948 64.83 28.45 89.91
CA HIS A 948 65.40 27.84 91.10
C HIS A 948 65.63 26.35 90.83
N VAL A 949 66.82 25.83 91.18
CA VAL A 949 67.32 24.50 90.78
C VAL A 949 66.31 23.39 91.08
N PRO A 950 65.65 22.79 90.05
CA PRO A 950 64.78 21.64 90.24
C PRO A 950 65.60 20.37 90.43
N ASP A 951 64.97 19.35 91.01
CA ASP A 951 65.61 18.05 91.21
C ASP A 951 65.87 17.38 89.84
N ILE A 952 67.01 16.69 89.69
CA ILE A 952 67.48 16.15 88.40
C ILE A 952 66.46 15.14 87.82
N SER A 953 65.68 14.49 88.68
CA SER A 953 64.60 13.59 88.29
C SER A 953 63.39 14.30 87.65
N GLU A 954 63.07 15.52 88.08
CA GLU A 954 62.00 16.33 87.48
C GLU A 954 62.43 16.86 86.11
N ILE A 955 63.66 17.38 85.99
CA ILE A 955 64.23 17.83 84.70
C ILE A 955 64.23 16.68 83.67
N SER A 956 64.58 15.46 84.08
CA SER A 956 64.54 14.27 83.20
C SER A 956 63.12 13.91 82.76
N ARG A 957 62.14 14.05 83.67
CA ARG A 957 60.71 13.81 83.37
C ARG A 957 60.15 14.85 82.41
N ASP A 958 60.45 16.12 82.65
CA ASP A 958 60.02 17.22 81.79
C ASP A 958 60.67 17.13 80.41
N LEU A 959 61.95 16.73 80.32
CA LEU A 959 62.60 16.45 79.05
C LEU A 959 61.90 15.31 78.28
N GLN A 960 61.47 14.24 78.96
CA GLN A 960 60.69 13.16 78.34
C GLN A 960 59.31 13.63 77.88
N ILE A 961 58.58 14.38 78.71
CA ILE A 961 57.27 14.95 78.37
C ILE A 961 57.40 15.90 77.18
N GLN A 962 58.39 16.79 77.19
CA GLN A 962 58.64 17.74 76.11
C GLN A 962 59.10 17.04 74.82
N THR A 963 59.87 15.94 74.93
CA THR A 963 60.20 15.09 73.77
C THR A 963 58.94 14.43 73.19
N ALA A 964 58.05 13.89 74.02
CA ALA A 964 56.79 13.30 73.57
C ALA A 964 55.84 14.35 72.94
N ILE A 965 55.78 15.56 73.51
CA ILE A 965 55.04 16.70 72.93
C ILE A 965 55.65 17.09 71.57
N ASN A 966 56.97 17.20 71.47
CA ASN A 966 57.66 17.54 70.22
C ASN A 966 57.42 16.47 69.12
N VAL A 967 57.43 15.18 69.46
CA VAL A 967 57.07 14.11 68.52
C VAL A 967 55.62 14.26 68.05
N LYS A 968 54.67 14.44 68.97
CA LYS A 968 53.24 14.60 68.64
C LYS A 968 52.97 15.87 67.81
N GLN A 969 53.66 16.98 68.10
CA GLN A 969 53.61 18.20 67.30
C GLN A 969 54.18 17.97 65.90
N LYS A 970 55.31 17.27 65.78
CA LYS A 970 55.91 16.92 64.49
C LYS A 970 55.00 16.01 63.65
N GLU A 971 54.32 15.06 64.26
CA GLU A 971 53.32 14.21 63.60
C GLU A 971 52.11 15.02 63.10
N GLU A 972 51.54 15.90 63.93
CA GLU A 972 50.39 16.71 63.53
C GLU A 972 50.79 17.78 62.48
N ILE A 973 52.00 18.34 62.54
CA ILE A 973 52.56 19.20 61.47
C ILE A 973 52.70 18.39 60.17
N SER A 974 53.28 17.19 60.21
CA SER A 974 53.45 16.32 59.03
C SER A 974 52.09 15.97 58.39
N LYS A 975 51.07 15.77 59.21
CA LYS A 975 49.68 15.51 58.78
C LYS A 975 49.01 16.75 58.18
N GLN A 976 49.26 17.94 58.74
CA GLN A 976 48.80 19.21 58.17
C GLN A 976 49.49 19.54 56.85
N GLU A 977 50.80 19.27 56.72
CA GLU A 977 51.54 19.37 55.46
C GLU A 977 50.97 18.42 54.40
N ALA A 978 50.71 17.16 54.74
CA ALA A 978 50.09 16.20 53.82
C ALA A 978 48.69 16.65 53.36
N LYS A 979 47.89 17.22 54.27
CA LYS A 979 46.58 17.80 53.94
C LYS A 979 46.69 19.03 53.04
N LEU A 980 47.68 19.90 53.27
CA LEU A 980 47.97 21.06 52.42
C LEU A 980 48.44 20.66 51.03
N ARG A 981 49.34 19.67 50.91
CA ARG A 981 49.77 19.12 49.60
C ARG A 981 48.58 18.54 48.83
N SER A 982 47.71 17.75 49.47
CA SER A 982 46.50 17.23 48.82
C SER A 982 45.52 18.34 48.39
N LEU A 983 45.42 19.45 49.13
CA LEU A 983 44.61 20.60 48.73
C LEU A 983 45.23 21.36 47.55
N LEU A 984 46.56 21.53 47.52
CA LEU A 984 47.28 22.14 46.40
C LEU A 984 47.18 21.30 45.12
N GLU A 985 47.33 19.97 45.21
CA GLU A 985 47.13 19.04 44.09
C GLU A 985 45.70 19.14 43.54
N LYS A 986 44.69 19.20 44.41
CA LYS A 986 43.28 19.42 44.01
C LYS A 986 43.10 20.79 43.36
N GLN A 987 43.70 21.85 43.88
CA GLN A 987 43.65 23.20 43.31
C GLN A 987 44.32 23.26 41.93
N GLN A 988 45.45 22.57 41.75
CA GLN A 988 46.14 22.45 40.47
C GLN A 988 45.31 21.64 39.46
N HIS A 989 44.65 20.57 39.90
CA HIS A 989 43.73 19.80 39.06
C HIS A 989 42.50 20.62 38.64
N THR A 990 41.89 21.40 39.55
CA THR A 990 40.75 22.26 39.21
C THR A 990 41.13 23.41 38.30
N THR A 991 42.31 24.02 38.46
CA THR A 991 42.81 25.05 37.52
C THR A 991 43.09 24.47 36.14
N ASN A 992 43.71 23.28 36.03
CA ASN A 992 43.88 22.58 34.76
C ASN A 992 42.55 22.21 34.09
N THR A 993 41.53 21.86 34.88
CA THR A 993 40.17 21.56 34.36
C THR A 993 39.47 22.84 33.89
N LEU A 994 39.66 23.96 34.60
CA LEU A 994 39.08 25.26 34.26
C LEU A 994 39.72 25.87 33.00
N THR A 995 41.03 25.73 32.81
CA THR A 995 41.69 26.15 31.56
C THR A 995 41.23 25.28 30.37
N ALA A 996 41.11 23.97 30.53
CA ALA A 996 40.55 23.08 29.52
C ALA A 996 39.08 23.43 29.16
N LEU A 997 38.25 23.78 30.16
CA LEU A 997 36.88 24.27 29.95
C LEU A 997 36.84 25.61 29.22
N THR A 998 37.75 26.53 29.54
CA THR A 998 37.84 27.85 28.91
C THR A 998 38.26 27.72 27.45
N GLU A 999 39.23 26.86 27.16
CA GLU A 999 39.67 26.54 25.80
C GLU A 999 38.56 25.85 24.99
N LYS A 1000 37.83 24.91 25.58
CA LYS A 1000 36.64 24.30 24.95
C LYS A 1000 35.54 25.34 24.68
N HIS A 1001 35.34 26.31 25.57
CA HIS A 1001 34.40 27.40 25.35
C HIS A 1001 34.82 28.30 24.17
N ARG A 1002 36.13 28.62 24.06
CA ARG A 1002 36.69 29.35 22.91
C ARG A 1002 36.45 28.59 21.59
N GLN A 1003 36.72 27.29 21.57
CA GLN A 1003 36.50 26.43 20.39
C GLN A 1003 35.02 26.42 19.98
N LEU A 1004 34.09 26.24 20.92
CA LEU A 1004 32.65 26.30 20.64
C LEU A 1004 32.18 27.67 20.13
N GLN A 1005 32.80 28.76 20.60
CA GLN A 1005 32.52 30.11 20.10
C GLN A 1005 33.01 30.30 18.66
N GLU A 1006 34.17 29.73 18.30
CA GLU A 1006 34.68 29.72 16.94
C GLU A 1006 33.84 28.85 16.00
N GLU A 1007 33.38 27.69 16.46
CA GLU A 1007 32.44 26.84 15.71
C GLU A 1007 31.09 27.53 15.50
N LYS A 1008 30.56 28.22 16.52
CA LYS A 1008 29.36 29.06 16.40
C LYS A 1008 29.54 30.13 15.33
N ASN A 1009 30.66 30.85 15.33
CA ASN A 1009 30.93 31.89 14.34
C ASN A 1009 31.06 31.30 12.91
N LYS A 1010 31.71 30.14 12.75
CA LYS A 1010 31.79 29.42 11.47
C LYS A 1010 30.40 28.97 10.97
N LEU A 1011 29.56 28.47 11.87
CA LEU A 1011 28.17 28.09 11.56
C LEU A 1011 27.33 29.30 11.14
N GLN A 1012 27.52 30.46 11.78
CA GLN A 1012 26.83 31.69 11.40
C GLN A 1012 27.23 32.15 9.98
N ILE A 1013 28.53 32.18 9.66
CA ILE A 1013 29.02 32.53 8.31
C ILE A 1013 28.49 31.55 7.25
N ASN A 1014 28.42 30.25 7.57
CA ASN A 1014 27.85 29.26 6.68
C ASN A 1014 26.32 29.44 6.50
N TYR A 1015 25.60 29.83 7.55
CA TYR A 1015 24.17 30.14 7.49
C TYR A 1015 23.90 31.36 6.59
N GLU A 1016 24.67 32.43 6.75
CA GLU A 1016 24.60 33.64 5.91
C GLU A 1016 24.88 33.29 4.43
N ARG A 1017 25.92 32.49 4.13
CA ARG A 1017 26.19 32.02 2.76
C ARG A 1017 25.05 31.18 2.18
N VAL A 1018 24.49 30.24 2.96
CA VAL A 1018 23.35 29.42 2.51
C VAL A 1018 22.10 30.29 2.30
N GLN A 1019 21.92 31.37 3.06
CA GLN A 1019 20.86 32.34 2.84
C GLN A 1019 21.05 33.09 1.50
N ASP A 1020 22.27 33.56 1.21
CA ASP A 1020 22.60 34.22 -0.07
C ASP A 1020 22.42 33.28 -1.27
N GLU A 1021 22.89 32.03 -1.18
CA GLU A 1021 22.71 30.99 -2.20
C GLU A 1021 21.22 30.69 -2.44
N ASN A 1022 20.42 30.60 -1.37
CA ASN A 1022 18.97 30.42 -1.48
C ASN A 1022 18.30 31.64 -2.14
N GLU A 1023 18.74 32.88 -1.85
CA GLU A 1023 18.21 34.07 -2.50
C GLU A 1023 18.56 34.09 -3.99
N GLN A 1024 19.78 33.70 -4.37
CA GLN A 1024 20.18 33.55 -5.77
C GLN A 1024 19.36 32.46 -6.49
N GLN A 1025 19.15 31.31 -5.87
CA GLN A 1025 18.27 30.26 -6.42
C GLN A 1025 16.83 30.73 -6.56
N PHE A 1026 16.32 31.55 -5.63
CA PHE A 1026 14.99 32.14 -5.70
C PHE A 1026 14.87 33.14 -6.85
N ARG A 1027 15.89 34.01 -7.04
CA ARG A 1027 15.98 34.93 -8.19
C ARG A 1027 16.03 34.17 -9.53
N GLN A 1028 16.79 33.08 -9.62
CA GLN A 1028 16.80 32.22 -10.81
C GLN A 1028 15.45 31.54 -11.06
N LEU A 1029 14.79 31.03 -10.00
CA LEU A 1029 13.46 30.42 -10.12
C LEU A 1029 12.41 31.42 -10.62
N ILE A 1030 12.45 32.68 -10.16
CA ILE A 1030 11.58 33.77 -10.66
C ILE A 1030 11.79 33.98 -12.17
N LEU A 1031 13.04 34.00 -12.65
CA LEU A 1031 13.34 34.13 -14.08
C LEU A 1031 12.80 32.96 -14.90
N VAL A 1032 12.96 31.73 -14.42
CA VAL A 1032 12.40 30.53 -15.08
C VAL A 1032 10.88 30.54 -15.09
N MET A 1033 10.23 30.88 -13.97
CA MET A 1033 8.78 31.00 -13.90
C MET A 1033 8.23 32.09 -14.81
N LYS A 1034 8.95 33.22 -14.96
CA LYS A 1034 8.59 34.28 -15.89
C LYS A 1034 8.64 33.80 -17.34
N ALA A 1035 9.75 33.16 -17.75
CA ALA A 1035 9.90 32.61 -19.10
C ALA A 1035 8.83 31.54 -19.41
N LEU A 1036 8.48 30.71 -18.43
CA LEU A 1036 7.44 29.67 -18.58
C LEU A 1036 6.03 30.28 -18.69
N ALA A 1037 5.75 31.38 -17.97
CA ALA A 1037 4.51 32.13 -18.11
C ALA A 1037 4.40 32.86 -19.47
N GLU A 1038 5.51 33.44 -19.96
CA GLU A 1038 5.60 34.02 -21.31
C GLU A 1038 5.34 32.94 -22.38
N GLN A 1039 5.97 31.76 -22.26
CA GLN A 1039 5.74 30.61 -23.13
C GLN A 1039 4.29 30.07 -23.07
N GLN A 1040 3.63 30.11 -21.91
CA GLN A 1040 2.22 29.73 -21.78
C GLN A 1040 1.29 30.74 -22.46
N ALA A 1041 1.59 32.03 -22.40
CA ALA A 1041 0.85 33.07 -23.12
C ALA A 1041 0.97 32.89 -24.64
N GLU A 1042 2.19 32.65 -25.15
CA GLU A 1042 2.43 32.35 -26.58
C GLU A 1042 1.67 31.10 -27.05
N ASN A 1043 1.69 30.02 -26.26
CA ASN A 1043 0.90 28.82 -26.55
C ASN A 1043 -0.61 29.06 -26.52
N GLY A 1044 -1.09 29.97 -25.66
CA GLY A 1044 -2.48 30.42 -25.65
C GLY A 1044 -2.87 31.08 -26.98
N VAL A 1045 -2.09 32.07 -27.43
CA VAL A 1045 -2.30 32.76 -28.71
C VAL A 1045 -2.23 31.79 -29.90
N LEU A 1046 -1.26 30.86 -29.91
CA LEU A 1046 -1.16 29.83 -30.94
C LEU A 1046 -2.37 28.87 -30.95
N LYS A 1047 -2.93 28.55 -29.78
CA LYS A 1047 -4.13 27.73 -29.66
C LYS A 1047 -5.37 28.47 -30.19
N GLU A 1048 -5.53 29.75 -29.85
CA GLU A 1048 -6.60 30.60 -30.37
C GLU A 1048 -6.52 30.74 -31.89
N ALA A 1049 -5.32 31.00 -32.44
CA ALA A 1049 -5.10 31.03 -33.89
C ALA A 1049 -5.48 29.71 -34.58
N ARG A 1050 -5.15 28.56 -33.99
CA ARG A 1050 -5.56 27.23 -34.48
C ARG A 1050 -7.07 27.02 -34.41
N MET A 1051 -7.74 27.46 -33.34
CA MET A 1051 -9.20 27.38 -33.23
C MET A 1051 -9.90 28.27 -34.26
N HIS A 1052 -9.42 29.49 -34.51
CA HIS A 1052 -9.94 30.35 -35.58
C HIS A 1052 -9.73 29.75 -36.98
N ALA A 1053 -8.56 29.16 -37.25
CA ALA A 1053 -8.31 28.46 -38.51
C ALA A 1053 -9.24 27.24 -38.70
N ALA A 1054 -9.48 26.46 -37.63
CA ALA A 1054 -10.41 25.33 -37.65
C ALA A 1054 -11.86 25.78 -37.87
N ALA A 1055 -12.32 26.82 -37.16
CA ALA A 1055 -13.66 27.38 -37.32
C ALA A 1055 -13.89 27.93 -38.75
N ASN A 1056 -12.91 28.61 -39.33
CA ASN A 1056 -12.97 29.08 -40.72
C ASN A 1056 -13.03 27.91 -41.72
N SER A 1057 -12.25 26.84 -41.48
CA SER A 1057 -12.29 25.61 -42.30
C SER A 1057 -13.65 24.91 -42.22
N GLU A 1058 -14.23 24.81 -41.04
CA GLU A 1058 -15.58 24.26 -40.85
C GLU A 1058 -16.65 25.13 -41.51
N GLN A 1059 -16.53 26.46 -41.42
CA GLN A 1059 -17.47 27.36 -42.10
C GLN A 1059 -17.38 27.23 -43.63
N GLN A 1060 -16.18 27.06 -44.19
CA GLN A 1060 -16.00 26.76 -45.62
C GLN A 1060 -16.58 25.38 -46.00
N SER A 1061 -16.43 24.35 -45.17
CA SER A 1061 -17.01 23.03 -45.45
C SER A 1061 -18.54 23.05 -45.41
N ARG A 1062 -19.13 23.76 -44.44
CA ARG A 1062 -20.59 24.01 -44.37
C ARG A 1062 -21.12 24.77 -45.58
N GLN A 1063 -20.39 25.79 -46.07
CA GLN A 1063 -20.77 26.49 -47.31
C GLN A 1063 -20.74 25.58 -48.54
N LYS A 1064 -19.72 24.71 -48.67
CA LYS A 1064 -19.66 23.71 -49.75
C LYS A 1064 -20.78 22.68 -49.66
N LEU A 1065 -21.13 22.22 -48.45
CA LEU A 1065 -22.26 21.32 -48.24
C LEU A 1065 -23.59 21.98 -48.62
N GLN A 1066 -23.82 23.24 -48.24
CA GLN A 1066 -25.02 23.99 -48.65
C GLN A 1066 -25.11 24.18 -50.17
N GLN A 1067 -23.98 24.42 -50.86
CA GLN A 1067 -23.96 24.48 -52.33
C GLN A 1067 -24.30 23.13 -52.98
N LEU A 1068 -23.75 22.01 -52.47
CA LEU A 1068 -24.10 20.67 -52.94
C LEU A 1068 -25.56 20.32 -52.67
N GLU A 1069 -26.10 20.69 -51.50
CA GLU A 1069 -27.50 20.47 -51.16
C GLU A 1069 -28.44 21.27 -52.07
N GLN A 1070 -28.10 22.52 -52.39
CA GLN A 1070 -28.83 23.33 -53.38
C GLN A 1070 -28.77 22.71 -54.79
N GLN A 1071 -27.61 22.22 -55.23
CA GLN A 1071 -27.48 21.51 -56.51
C GLN A 1071 -28.32 20.23 -56.55
N LEU A 1072 -28.34 19.44 -55.49
CA LEU A 1072 -29.18 18.24 -55.38
C LEU A 1072 -30.67 18.57 -55.40
N GLN A 1073 -31.11 19.61 -54.67
CA GLN A 1073 -32.50 20.08 -54.72
C GLN A 1073 -32.90 20.60 -56.11
N GLN A 1074 -31.99 21.27 -56.82
CA GLN A 1074 -32.24 21.72 -58.19
C GLN A 1074 -32.37 20.54 -59.16
N MET A 1075 -31.42 19.58 -59.14
CA MET A 1075 -31.54 18.38 -59.97
C MET A 1075 -32.80 17.57 -59.66
N ALA A 1076 -33.22 17.48 -58.39
CA ALA A 1076 -34.47 16.80 -58.02
C ALA A 1076 -35.70 17.49 -58.64
N ARG A 1077 -35.77 18.83 -58.62
CA ARG A 1077 -36.85 19.59 -59.28
C ARG A 1077 -36.83 19.44 -60.80
N GLU A 1078 -35.64 19.45 -61.40
CA GLU A 1078 -35.46 19.22 -62.84
C GLU A 1078 -35.90 17.81 -63.22
N GLN A 1079 -35.55 16.78 -62.46
CA GLN A 1079 -35.97 15.39 -62.66
C GLN A 1079 -37.49 15.21 -62.45
N GLU A 1080 -38.08 15.91 -61.47
CA GLU A 1080 -39.53 15.92 -61.28
C GLU A 1080 -40.26 16.58 -62.45
N SER A 1081 -39.72 17.69 -62.98
CA SER A 1081 -40.23 18.29 -64.23
C SER A 1081 -40.07 17.33 -65.43
N GLN A 1082 -38.95 16.59 -65.46
CA GLN A 1082 -38.64 15.44 -66.32
C GLN A 1082 -39.82 14.46 -66.38
N ALA A 1083 -40.17 13.91 -65.21
CA ALA A 1083 -41.23 12.93 -65.01
C ALA A 1083 -42.63 13.49 -65.33
N ARG A 1084 -42.93 14.73 -64.93
CA ARG A 1084 -44.21 15.40 -65.26
C ARG A 1084 -44.37 15.58 -66.77
N ALA A 1085 -43.33 16.00 -67.49
CA ALA A 1085 -43.35 16.13 -68.94
C ALA A 1085 -43.48 14.76 -69.65
N ALA A 1086 -42.83 13.72 -69.14
CA ALA A 1086 -42.99 12.35 -69.64
C ALA A 1086 -44.41 11.82 -69.45
N SER A 1087 -45.00 12.04 -68.27
CA SER A 1087 -46.40 11.69 -67.96
C SER A 1087 -47.40 12.40 -68.88
N LEU A 1088 -47.22 13.70 -69.13
CA LEU A 1088 -48.06 14.45 -70.07
C LEU A 1088 -47.96 13.91 -71.51
N ARG A 1089 -46.77 13.48 -71.95
CA ARG A 1089 -46.60 12.80 -73.25
C ARG A 1089 -47.32 11.45 -73.28
N GLN A 1090 -47.28 10.68 -72.20
CA GLN A 1090 -48.01 9.42 -72.11
C GLN A 1090 -49.52 9.65 -72.22
N VAL A 1091 -50.10 10.60 -71.46
CA VAL A 1091 -51.53 10.93 -71.53
C VAL A 1091 -51.93 11.36 -72.95
N SER A 1092 -51.10 12.18 -73.62
CA SER A 1092 -51.36 12.59 -75.01
C SER A 1092 -51.32 11.41 -76.00
N LEU A 1093 -50.40 10.46 -75.82
CA LEU A 1093 -50.34 9.22 -76.63
C LEU A 1093 -51.55 8.31 -76.37
N GLU A 1094 -52.00 8.20 -75.12
CA GLU A 1094 -53.22 7.45 -74.77
C GLU A 1094 -54.48 8.08 -75.39
N GLU A 1095 -54.57 9.41 -75.45
CA GLU A 1095 -55.66 10.10 -76.15
C GLU A 1095 -55.61 9.90 -77.66
N GLN A 1096 -54.42 9.95 -78.28
CA GLN A 1096 -54.25 9.63 -79.70
C GLN A 1096 -54.66 8.17 -80.00
N LEU A 1097 -54.29 7.21 -79.14
CA LEU A 1097 -54.72 5.82 -79.27
C LEU A 1097 -56.24 5.66 -79.19
N ARG A 1098 -56.92 6.36 -78.27
CA ARG A 1098 -58.39 6.38 -78.21
C ARG A 1098 -59.03 7.02 -79.45
N ALA A 1099 -58.40 8.05 -80.03
CA ALA A 1099 -58.86 8.67 -81.27
C ALA A 1099 -58.76 7.70 -82.46
N PHE A 1100 -57.61 7.04 -82.64
CA PHE A 1100 -57.42 6.01 -83.66
C PHE A 1100 -58.36 4.81 -83.48
N GLN A 1101 -58.67 4.40 -82.25
CA GLN A 1101 -59.66 3.34 -81.99
C GLN A 1101 -61.06 3.75 -82.49
N LYS A 1102 -61.51 4.97 -82.18
CA LYS A 1102 -62.80 5.51 -82.68
C LYS A 1102 -62.84 5.65 -84.20
N GLU A 1103 -61.75 6.07 -84.82
CA GLU A 1103 -61.64 6.15 -86.29
C GLU A 1103 -61.73 4.76 -86.93
N ASN A 1104 -61.08 3.76 -86.34
CA ASN A 1104 -61.12 2.37 -86.81
C ASN A 1104 -62.52 1.75 -86.65
N GLU A 1105 -63.24 2.07 -85.57
CA GLU A 1105 -64.66 1.72 -85.40
C GLU A 1105 -65.56 2.41 -86.44
N ALA A 1106 -65.34 3.70 -86.72
CA ALA A 1106 -66.08 4.43 -87.75
C ALA A 1106 -65.82 3.87 -89.16
N LEU A 1107 -64.57 3.49 -89.47
CA LEU A 1107 -64.21 2.81 -90.72
C LEU A 1107 -64.87 1.43 -90.83
N LYS A 1108 -64.93 0.64 -89.76
CA LYS A 1108 -65.67 -0.63 -89.73
C LYS A 1108 -67.16 -0.44 -89.94
N ALA A 1109 -67.76 0.59 -89.35
CA ALA A 1109 -69.17 0.94 -89.57
C ALA A 1109 -69.43 1.37 -91.02
N ARG A 1110 -68.51 2.16 -91.60
CA ARG A 1110 -68.58 2.57 -93.01
C ARG A 1110 -68.43 1.39 -93.97
N ASN A 1111 -67.56 0.43 -93.68
CA ASN A 1111 -67.40 -0.79 -94.49
C ASN A 1111 -68.68 -1.64 -94.51
N ARG A 1112 -69.34 -1.83 -93.35
CA ARG A 1112 -70.66 -2.50 -93.29
C ARG A 1112 -71.74 -1.78 -94.12
N CYS A 1113 -71.68 -0.45 -94.17
CA CYS A 1113 -72.57 0.35 -94.99
C CYS A 1113 -72.25 0.21 -96.49
N SER A 1114 -70.97 0.10 -96.88
CA SER A 1114 -70.60 -0.24 -98.26
C SER A 1114 -71.00 -1.67 -98.66
N GLU A 1115 -70.87 -2.64 -97.75
CA GLU A 1115 -71.35 -4.02 -97.98
C GLU A 1115 -72.86 -4.04 -98.25
N SER A 1116 -73.66 -3.36 -97.42
CA SER A 1116 -75.12 -3.27 -97.63
C SER A 1116 -75.54 -2.53 -98.91
N THR A 1117 -74.73 -1.58 -99.39
CA THR A 1117 -75.00 -0.89 -100.67
C THR A 1117 -74.52 -1.69 -101.88
N ILE A 1118 -73.52 -2.56 -101.73
CA ILE A 1118 -73.16 -3.57 -102.73
C ILE A 1118 -74.30 -4.60 -102.86
N GLU A 1119 -74.83 -5.12 -101.76
CA GLU A 1119 -76.00 -6.04 -101.78
C GLU A 1119 -77.25 -5.42 -102.44
N ASP A 1120 -77.52 -4.13 -102.24
CA ASP A 1120 -78.64 -3.44 -102.90
C ASP A 1120 -78.39 -3.22 -104.40
N LEU A 1121 -77.13 -2.97 -104.80
CA LEU A 1121 -76.74 -2.89 -106.21
C LEU A 1121 -76.81 -4.26 -106.91
N GLU A 1122 -76.44 -5.35 -106.24
CA GLU A 1122 -76.60 -6.70 -106.76
C GLU A 1122 -78.07 -7.06 -106.98
N LYS A 1123 -78.97 -6.73 -106.04
CA LYS A 1123 -80.43 -6.89 -106.23
C LYS A 1123 -80.99 -6.07 -107.39
N ARG A 1124 -80.48 -4.85 -107.60
CA ARG A 1124 -80.84 -4.01 -108.76
C ARG A 1124 -80.30 -4.58 -110.07
N LEU A 1125 -79.11 -5.20 -110.06
CA LEU A 1125 -78.56 -5.89 -111.21
C LEU A 1125 -79.40 -7.14 -111.57
N GLN A 1126 -79.79 -7.93 -110.56
CA GLN A 1126 -80.64 -9.12 -110.72
C GLN A 1126 -81.97 -8.76 -111.40
N THR A 1127 -82.65 -7.72 -110.92
CA THR A 1127 -83.93 -7.24 -111.48
C THR A 1127 -83.77 -6.58 -112.86
N ALA A 1128 -82.62 -5.96 -113.16
CA ALA A 1128 -82.30 -5.49 -114.50
C ALA A 1128 -82.07 -6.65 -115.50
N VAL A 1129 -81.48 -7.77 -115.05
CA VAL A 1129 -81.31 -8.99 -115.87
C VAL A 1129 -82.65 -9.66 -116.14
N GLU A 1130 -83.53 -9.76 -115.15
CA GLU A 1130 -84.88 -10.33 -115.30
C GLU A 1130 -85.76 -9.50 -116.26
N THR A 1131 -85.72 -8.17 -116.16
CA THR A 1131 -86.43 -7.27 -117.09
C THR A 1131 -85.86 -7.31 -118.51
N ALA A 1132 -84.54 -7.45 -118.67
CA ALA A 1132 -83.91 -7.68 -119.98
C ALA A 1132 -84.28 -9.04 -120.61
N ALA A 1133 -84.46 -10.09 -119.79
CA ALA A 1133 -84.97 -11.38 -120.25
C ALA A 1133 -86.43 -11.28 -120.74
N GLY A 1134 -87.29 -10.57 -119.99
CA GLY A 1134 -88.67 -10.27 -120.42
C GLY A 1134 -88.74 -9.47 -121.73
N ALA A 1135 -87.87 -8.48 -121.91
CA ALA A 1135 -87.78 -7.71 -123.15
C ALA A 1135 -87.35 -8.56 -124.36
N ARG A 1136 -86.45 -9.53 -124.19
CA ARG A 1136 -86.07 -10.48 -125.25
C ARG A 1136 -87.21 -11.42 -125.63
N ALA A 1137 -87.99 -11.90 -124.67
CA ALA A 1137 -89.19 -12.71 -124.94
C ALA A 1137 -90.25 -11.92 -125.73
N ALA A 1138 -90.49 -10.66 -125.37
CA ALA A 1138 -91.41 -9.77 -126.09
C ALA A 1138 -90.92 -9.45 -127.52
N ALA A 1139 -89.62 -9.29 -127.73
CA ALA A 1139 -89.04 -9.09 -129.06
C ALA A 1139 -89.17 -10.33 -129.97
N ALA A 1140 -88.98 -11.54 -129.42
CA ALA A 1140 -89.15 -12.80 -130.14
C ALA A 1140 -90.62 -12.98 -130.61
N ALA A 1141 -91.60 -12.76 -129.73
CA ALA A 1141 -93.02 -12.82 -130.09
C ALA A 1141 -93.41 -11.82 -131.19
N LYS A 1142 -92.79 -10.63 -131.19
CA LYS A 1142 -93.03 -9.60 -132.21
C LYS A 1142 -92.40 -9.93 -133.57
N SER A 1143 -91.26 -10.65 -133.57
CA SER A 1143 -90.64 -11.19 -134.79
C SER A 1143 -91.47 -12.31 -135.41
N GLU A 1144 -92.06 -13.19 -134.60
CA GLU A 1144 -92.90 -14.29 -135.10
C GLU A 1144 -94.21 -13.79 -135.72
N MET A 1145 -94.81 -12.74 -135.14
CA MET A 1145 -96.00 -12.09 -135.69
C MET A 1145 -95.73 -11.39 -137.04
N LEU A 1146 -94.52 -10.84 -137.24
CA LEU A 1146 -94.09 -10.24 -138.51
C LEU A 1146 -93.94 -11.28 -139.63
N ASN A 1147 -93.32 -12.44 -139.32
CA ASN A 1147 -93.19 -13.54 -140.28
C ASN A 1147 -94.54 -14.11 -140.73
N ARG A 1148 -95.57 -14.11 -139.86
CA ARG A 1148 -96.93 -14.56 -140.24
C ARG A 1148 -97.67 -13.58 -141.17
N MET A 1149 -97.33 -12.29 -141.16
CA MET A 1149 -97.92 -11.33 -142.10
C MET A 1149 -97.30 -11.37 -143.51
N GLN A 1150 -96.08 -11.91 -143.66
CA GLN A 1150 -95.41 -12.06 -144.97
C GLN A 1150 -95.80 -13.33 -145.76
N GLN A 1151 -96.81 -14.09 -145.33
CA GLN A 1151 -97.28 -15.30 -146.01
C GLN A 1151 -98.70 -15.21 -146.61
N VAL A 1152 -99.31 -14.01 -146.69
CA VAL A 1152 -100.71 -13.83 -147.14
C VAL A 1152 -100.89 -12.74 -148.22
N GLN A 1153 -99.82 -12.16 -148.78
CA GLN A 1153 -99.85 -11.31 -149.98
C GLN A 1153 -98.64 -11.56 -150.88
#